data_AF-A0A9X3A5N9-F1
#
_entry.id   AF-A0A9X3A5N9-F1
#
_cell.length_a   1.000
_cell.length_b   1.000
_cell.length_c   1.000
_cell.angle_alpha   90.00
_cell.angle_beta   90.00
_cell.angle_gamma   90.00
#
_symmetry.space_group_name_H-M   'P 1'
#
loop_
_entity.id
_entity.type
_entity.pdbx_description
1 polymer ?
#
loop_
_entity_poly.entity_id
_entity_poly.type
_entity_poly.pdbx_seq_one_letter_code
_entity_poly.pdbx_strand_id
1 'polypeptide(L)'
;MTIDDFTTDAEARMNSNATVLPVHCDCEVLPPPALVQEFVPVREVAFGERTELRDGTLTVAGNVSADIAVPLVTSVVVDVVAPGERDVRTDTVLDAVPLAVKVEGGLGEGVTRLATGVVLVVTGVDADGTQLGEAGNSAGVLSERMSDAAPGTPDPGDWIIRIAVTIEAGRRMERPGPAAAHQAADVVADRLRRALLDAPPSDRRTFEEPSGPGPRVALVKLVMGQGAMHENLVFPAEPGGVRGAVSLIDLGNLPQQLRVNEVRDGALHSLCCVGPSSKETTLHYYRDPLVAALAEDTELRLTGVIVVGSPPQEADKRFVARRVGAMVAAAGVDGVVVATEGFGNNHIDFAAEIEEIAKYGTPTVGVCWSAARGLVSGNEYMYALVEVNKAASGQESDVLGENTADATDARRAIAMLKTLLFGADPLPSPHSWDPEVLRGNQELVEAAAADNNGRPTLTEGIRSEVPVSATAPTPLASLGRPLSGAVVALVSSAGAHTVGDVPFRPYADYSLREIPATATDDELTFASGSYDNSDVNADPNCLFPLTRLRELAEDGVLGGVSPTHFAMQGGGTELELVKTRTGPDLLRRLEEVDVDAVVLIGACGSCHRSAVVLQRLVEQAGIPTVIIASLPAVAAQLGAPRIAATDTPMGAALGAPHDTAQQRRVLTAALDLLVRADEAGAVARLPERYRS
;
A
#
# COMPACT_ATOMS: atom_id res chain seq x y z
N MET A 1 -2.59 56.30 22.52
CA MET A 1 -3.73 55.48 22.93
C MET A 1 -3.16 54.19 23.47
N THR A 2 -3.15 54.05 24.79
CA THR A 2 -2.61 52.89 25.53
C THR A 2 -3.74 51.88 25.78
N ILE A 3 -3.36 50.63 26.04
CA ILE A 3 -4.21 49.44 26.21
C ILE A 3 -5.40 49.64 27.20
N ASP A 4 -5.32 50.63 28.09
CA ASP A 4 -6.39 50.96 29.05
C ASP A 4 -7.64 51.63 28.44
N ASP A 5 -7.59 52.11 27.19
CA ASP A 5 -8.78 52.68 26.53
C ASP A 5 -9.77 51.61 26.00
N PHE A 6 -9.40 50.32 26.01
CA PHE A 6 -10.28 49.22 25.59
C PHE A 6 -10.99 48.50 26.74
N THR A 7 -10.53 48.68 27.99
CA THR A 7 -11.09 47.95 29.14
C THR A 7 -12.32 48.61 29.75
N THR A 8 -12.53 49.91 29.52
CA THR A 8 -13.67 50.64 30.10
C THR A 8 -14.97 50.53 29.28
N ASP A 9 -14.90 50.22 27.98
CA ASP A 9 -16.09 50.03 27.13
C ASP A 9 -16.60 48.57 27.12
N ALA A 10 -15.79 47.62 27.58
CA ALA A 10 -16.17 46.21 27.74
C ALA A 10 -17.01 45.98 29.01
N GLU A 11 -16.63 46.60 30.14
CA GLU A 11 -17.38 46.45 31.40
C GLU A 11 -18.74 47.16 31.38
N ALA A 12 -18.89 48.24 30.59
CA ALA A 12 -20.18 48.92 30.42
C ALA A 12 -21.18 48.11 29.57
N ARG A 13 -20.71 47.23 28.66
CA ARG A 13 -21.57 46.36 27.84
C ARG A 13 -21.98 45.06 28.53
N MET A 14 -21.24 44.64 29.58
CA MET A 14 -21.55 43.43 30.35
C MET A 14 -22.67 43.62 31.39
N ASN A 15 -23.17 44.85 31.58
CA ASN A 15 -24.23 45.16 32.56
C ASN A 15 -25.60 45.50 31.95
N SER A 16 -25.83 45.15 30.69
CA SER A 16 -27.20 45.06 30.18
C SER A 16 -27.75 43.67 30.46
N ASN A 17 -28.91 43.60 31.12
CA ASN A 17 -29.77 42.42 31.24
C ASN A 17 -30.30 42.00 29.85
N ALA A 18 -29.42 41.80 28.88
CA ALA A 18 -29.73 41.11 27.64
C ALA A 18 -29.71 39.63 27.98
N THR A 19 -30.90 39.11 28.29
CA THR A 19 -31.18 37.67 28.25
C THR A 19 -30.60 37.15 26.94
N VAL A 20 -29.46 36.45 27.00
CA VAL A 20 -28.92 35.74 25.85
C VAL A 20 -29.96 34.65 25.58
N LEU A 21 -30.90 34.94 24.68
CA LEU A 21 -31.79 33.93 24.15
C LEU A 21 -30.87 32.88 23.51
N PRO A 22 -30.90 31.62 23.97
CA PRO A 22 -30.16 30.58 23.28
C PRO A 22 -30.63 30.60 21.83
N VAL A 23 -29.71 30.66 20.88
CA VAL A 23 -30.00 30.43 19.45
C VAL A 23 -30.21 28.93 19.23
N HIS A 24 -30.95 28.27 20.11
CA HIS A 24 -31.40 26.90 19.94
C HIS A 24 -32.76 26.99 19.27
N CYS A 25 -32.83 26.63 17.99
CA CYS A 25 -34.12 26.29 17.42
C CYS A 25 -34.58 24.99 18.07
N ASP A 26 -35.84 24.91 18.50
CA ASP A 26 -36.51 23.65 18.86
C ASP A 26 -36.87 22.81 17.61
N CYS A 27 -36.21 23.08 16.48
CA CYS A 27 -36.33 22.33 15.25
C CYS A 27 -35.90 20.89 15.53
N GLU A 28 -36.72 19.92 15.13
CA GLU A 28 -36.32 18.52 15.17
C GLU A 28 -35.03 18.34 14.35
N VAL A 29 -33.96 17.88 15.00
CA VAL A 29 -32.75 17.45 14.29
C VAL A 29 -33.08 16.12 13.64
N LEU A 30 -33.35 16.14 12.34
CA LEU A 30 -33.64 14.93 11.59
C LEU A 30 -32.44 13.98 11.67
N PRO A 31 -32.66 12.67 11.93
CA PRO A 31 -31.58 11.70 11.88
C PRO A 31 -31.04 11.58 10.45
N PRO A 32 -29.82 11.03 10.28
CA PRO A 32 -29.36 10.60 8.96
C PRO A 32 -30.42 9.72 8.29
N PRO A 33 -30.64 9.87 6.98
CA PRO A 33 -31.68 9.12 6.29
C PRO A 33 -31.32 7.63 6.21
N ALA A 34 -32.34 6.78 6.37
CA ALA A 34 -32.19 5.33 6.23
C ALA A 34 -32.25 4.90 4.76
N LEU A 35 -31.57 3.81 4.44
CA LEU A 35 -31.66 3.12 3.16
C LEU A 35 -32.57 1.89 3.30
N VAL A 36 -33.54 1.74 2.39
CA VAL A 36 -34.34 0.52 2.25
C VAL A 36 -33.94 -0.17 0.95
N GLN A 37 -33.48 -1.42 1.06
CA GLN A 37 -33.27 -2.30 -0.08
C GLN A 37 -34.43 -3.30 -0.18
N GLU A 38 -35.10 -3.29 -1.31
CA GLU A 38 -36.16 -4.22 -1.69
C GLU A 38 -35.59 -5.27 -2.66
N PHE A 39 -35.75 -6.55 -2.33
CA PHE A 39 -35.17 -7.65 -3.11
C PHE A 39 -36.20 -8.23 -4.07
N VAL A 40 -35.84 -8.31 -5.35
CA VAL A 40 -36.69 -8.86 -6.41
C VAL A 40 -36.01 -10.10 -7.01
N PRO A 41 -36.47 -11.33 -6.69
CA PRO A 41 -35.78 -12.54 -7.10
C PRO A 41 -36.02 -12.85 -8.58
N VAL A 42 -34.93 -13.03 -9.31
CA VAL A 42 -34.89 -13.54 -10.68
C VAL A 42 -34.48 -15.00 -10.63
N ARG A 43 -35.34 -15.87 -11.15
CA ARG A 43 -35.17 -17.33 -11.21
C ARG A 43 -34.77 -17.80 -12.60
N GLU A 44 -35.18 -17.05 -13.61
CA GLU A 44 -34.93 -17.35 -15.02
C GLU A 44 -34.69 -16.05 -15.79
N VAL A 45 -33.80 -16.10 -16.78
CA VAL A 45 -33.61 -15.01 -17.74
C VAL A 45 -33.85 -15.57 -19.14
N ALA A 46 -34.71 -14.89 -19.92
CA ALA A 46 -35.07 -15.32 -21.26
C ALA A 46 -35.11 -14.14 -22.23
N PHE A 47 -34.89 -14.38 -23.52
CA PHE A 47 -35.13 -13.36 -24.55
C PHE A 47 -36.61 -13.30 -24.96
N GLY A 48 -37.10 -12.10 -25.24
CA GLY A 48 -38.47 -11.88 -25.72
C GLY A 48 -38.66 -10.57 -26.45
N GLU A 49 -39.92 -10.18 -26.67
CA GLU A 49 -40.26 -8.95 -27.40
C GLU A 49 -40.07 -7.67 -26.56
N ARG A 50 -40.23 -7.76 -25.24
CA ARG A 50 -40.21 -6.61 -24.33
C ARG A 50 -39.45 -6.94 -23.06
N THR A 51 -38.79 -5.93 -22.51
CA THR A 51 -38.06 -6.05 -21.25
C THR A 51 -39.04 -5.93 -20.09
N GLU A 52 -39.19 -6.99 -19.29
CA GLU A 52 -40.09 -7.03 -18.14
C GLU A 52 -39.70 -8.16 -17.17
N LEU A 53 -40.11 -8.05 -15.91
CA LEU A 53 -39.93 -9.07 -14.89
C LEU A 53 -41.28 -9.53 -14.37
N ARG A 54 -41.63 -10.79 -14.63
CA ARG A 54 -42.92 -11.39 -14.21
C ARG A 54 -42.71 -12.79 -13.67
N ASP A 55 -43.34 -13.09 -12.54
CA ASP A 55 -43.33 -14.41 -11.90
C ASP A 55 -41.92 -15.01 -11.69
N GLY A 56 -40.91 -14.15 -11.53
CA GLY A 56 -39.49 -14.51 -11.36
C GLY A 56 -38.71 -14.70 -12.67
N THR A 57 -39.32 -14.50 -13.84
CA THR A 57 -38.62 -14.53 -15.13
C THR A 57 -38.34 -13.11 -15.62
N LEU A 58 -37.05 -12.76 -15.75
CA LEU A 58 -36.61 -11.51 -16.38
C LEU A 58 -36.52 -11.74 -17.90
N THR A 59 -37.47 -11.16 -18.62
CA THR A 59 -37.43 -11.15 -20.09
C THR A 59 -36.55 -10.00 -20.55
N VAL A 60 -35.53 -10.28 -21.36
CA VAL A 60 -34.66 -9.32 -22.01
C VAL A 60 -35.16 -9.10 -23.45
N ALA A 61 -35.47 -7.86 -23.82
CA ALA A 61 -35.92 -7.58 -25.17
C ALA A 61 -34.81 -7.90 -26.21
N GLY A 62 -35.17 -8.55 -27.32
CA GLY A 62 -34.19 -8.85 -28.38
C GLY A 62 -33.51 -7.62 -28.99
N ASN A 63 -34.10 -6.43 -28.83
CA ASN A 63 -33.54 -5.15 -29.25
C ASN A 63 -32.94 -4.34 -28.08
N VAL A 64 -32.63 -4.97 -26.94
CA VAL A 64 -32.14 -4.25 -25.74
C VAL A 64 -30.83 -3.48 -26.00
N SER A 65 -30.00 -3.92 -26.95
CA SER A 65 -28.78 -3.20 -27.36
C SER A 65 -28.93 -2.36 -28.64
N ALA A 66 -30.14 -2.28 -29.21
CA ALA A 66 -30.39 -1.50 -30.42
C ALA A 66 -30.23 0.00 -30.16
N ASP A 67 -29.75 0.72 -31.19
CA ASP A 67 -29.64 2.18 -31.23
C ASP A 67 -28.76 2.79 -30.12
N ILE A 68 -27.83 2.02 -29.55
CA ILE A 68 -26.84 2.54 -28.61
C ILE A 68 -25.81 3.35 -29.40
N ALA A 69 -25.88 4.67 -29.27
CA ALA A 69 -25.01 5.62 -29.94
C ALA A 69 -24.05 6.30 -28.95
N VAL A 70 -23.11 5.53 -28.41
CA VAL A 70 -22.02 6.05 -27.56
C VAL A 70 -20.78 6.25 -28.44
N PRO A 71 -20.12 7.43 -28.42
CA PRO A 71 -18.89 7.64 -29.17
C PRO A 71 -17.84 6.56 -28.88
N LEU A 72 -17.05 6.18 -29.89
CA LEU A 72 -16.05 5.09 -29.84
C LEU A 72 -16.61 3.68 -29.76
N VAL A 73 -17.91 3.47 -29.52
CA VAL A 73 -18.52 2.14 -29.53
C VAL A 73 -18.95 1.76 -30.94
N THR A 74 -18.47 0.60 -31.40
CA THR A 74 -18.79 0.08 -32.73
C THR A 74 -19.86 -1.01 -32.70
N SER A 75 -19.93 -1.78 -31.60
CA SER A 75 -21.00 -2.76 -31.42
C SER A 75 -21.27 -3.06 -29.94
N VAL A 76 -22.51 -3.44 -29.63
CA VAL A 76 -22.93 -3.93 -28.31
C VAL A 76 -23.78 -5.18 -28.52
N VAL A 77 -23.33 -6.30 -27.97
CA VAL A 77 -24.02 -7.59 -28.03
C VAL A 77 -24.41 -7.99 -26.62
N VAL A 78 -25.65 -8.44 -26.45
CA VAL A 78 -26.15 -8.96 -25.17
C VAL A 78 -26.46 -10.43 -25.32
N ASP A 79 -25.91 -11.23 -24.42
CA ASP A 79 -26.19 -12.65 -24.31
C ASP A 79 -26.42 -13.04 -22.84
N VAL A 80 -26.96 -14.24 -22.63
CA VAL A 80 -27.39 -14.73 -21.31
C VAL A 80 -26.72 -16.07 -21.06
N VAL A 81 -26.14 -16.23 -19.87
CA VAL A 81 -25.48 -17.47 -19.43
C VAL A 81 -26.19 -17.97 -18.18
N ALA A 82 -26.68 -19.20 -18.23
CA ALA A 82 -27.39 -19.83 -17.12
C ALA A 82 -26.43 -20.30 -16.00
N PRO A 83 -26.90 -20.45 -14.74
CA PRO A 83 -26.10 -20.92 -13.59
C PRO A 83 -25.33 -22.24 -13.75
N GLY A 84 -25.62 -23.05 -14.78
CA GLY A 84 -24.88 -24.30 -15.08
C GLY A 84 -24.15 -24.30 -16.42
N GLU A 85 -24.15 -23.18 -17.15
CA GLU A 85 -23.64 -23.08 -18.53
C GLU A 85 -22.44 -22.14 -18.63
N ARG A 86 -21.63 -22.03 -17.55
CA ARG A 86 -20.47 -21.13 -17.47
C ARG A 86 -19.25 -21.59 -18.29
N ASP A 87 -19.28 -22.78 -18.90
CA ASP A 87 -18.22 -23.27 -19.80
C ASP A 87 -18.32 -22.65 -21.22
N VAL A 88 -18.43 -21.33 -21.28
CA VAL A 88 -18.54 -20.55 -22.51
C VAL A 88 -17.34 -19.63 -22.67
N ARG A 89 -17.01 -19.29 -23.92
CA ARG A 89 -15.96 -18.32 -24.22
C ARG A 89 -16.38 -16.93 -23.72
N THR A 90 -15.45 -16.22 -23.10
CA THR A 90 -15.61 -14.81 -22.72
C THR A 90 -14.40 -14.00 -23.15
N ASP A 91 -14.66 -12.75 -23.54
CA ASP A 91 -13.64 -11.71 -23.55
C ASP A 91 -13.37 -11.24 -22.12
N THR A 92 -12.36 -10.40 -21.99
CA THR A 92 -11.94 -9.80 -20.73
C THR A 92 -13.12 -9.11 -20.07
N VAL A 93 -13.40 -9.53 -18.85
CA VAL A 93 -14.41 -8.91 -18.00
C VAL A 93 -13.86 -7.59 -17.48
N LEU A 94 -14.50 -6.51 -17.91
CA LEU A 94 -14.21 -5.16 -17.45
C LEU A 94 -14.91 -4.88 -16.13
N ASP A 95 -16.09 -5.46 -15.91
CA ASP A 95 -16.81 -5.30 -14.65
C ASP A 95 -17.91 -6.35 -14.44
N ALA A 96 -18.31 -6.49 -13.17
CA ALA A 96 -19.56 -7.13 -12.77
C ALA A 96 -20.40 -6.12 -11.99
N VAL A 97 -21.67 -5.95 -12.36
CA VAL A 97 -22.53 -4.86 -11.88
C VAL A 97 -23.84 -5.43 -11.35
N PRO A 98 -24.30 -5.02 -10.15
CA PRO A 98 -25.63 -5.40 -9.66
C PRO A 98 -26.73 -4.77 -10.52
N LEU A 99 -27.79 -5.53 -10.80
CA LEU A 99 -28.99 -4.98 -11.44
C LEU A 99 -29.90 -4.35 -10.38
N ALA A 100 -29.71 -3.06 -10.12
CA ALA A 100 -30.47 -2.31 -9.11
C ALA A 100 -30.94 -0.94 -9.61
N VAL A 101 -32.05 -0.44 -9.07
CA VAL A 101 -32.68 0.84 -9.46
C VAL A 101 -33.18 1.62 -8.25
N LYS A 102 -33.05 2.96 -8.28
CA LYS A 102 -33.73 3.82 -7.30
C LYS A 102 -35.22 3.89 -7.59
N VAL A 103 -36.03 3.60 -6.57
CA VAL A 103 -37.49 3.82 -6.58
C VAL A 103 -37.82 5.17 -5.98
N GLU A 104 -37.14 5.53 -4.88
CA GLU A 104 -37.33 6.78 -4.15
C GLU A 104 -36.00 7.22 -3.52
N GLY A 105 -35.76 8.53 -3.43
CA GLY A 105 -34.57 9.10 -2.79
C GLY A 105 -33.30 9.05 -3.65
N GLY A 106 -32.21 9.57 -3.09
CA GLY A 106 -30.87 9.48 -3.69
C GLY A 106 -30.08 8.25 -3.22
N LEU A 107 -28.80 8.18 -3.60
CA LEU A 107 -27.91 7.13 -3.10
C LEU A 107 -27.81 7.16 -1.56
N GLY A 108 -27.95 5.98 -0.96
CA GLY A 108 -27.82 5.78 0.49
C GLY A 108 -29.03 6.22 1.31
N GLU A 109 -30.13 6.60 0.66
CA GLU A 109 -31.39 6.96 1.31
C GLU A 109 -32.61 6.49 0.50
N GLY A 110 -33.79 6.45 1.12
CA GLY A 110 -35.02 6.09 0.42
C GLY A 110 -35.05 4.61 0.05
N VAL A 111 -35.54 4.28 -1.15
CA VAL A 111 -35.82 2.90 -1.57
C VAL A 111 -35.05 2.53 -2.84
N THR A 112 -34.30 1.45 -2.77
CA THR A 112 -33.60 0.81 -3.89
C THR A 112 -34.16 -0.58 -4.11
N ARG A 113 -34.48 -0.94 -5.36
CA ARG A 113 -34.80 -2.32 -5.72
C ARG A 113 -33.59 -3.00 -6.33
N LEU A 114 -33.25 -4.17 -5.80
CA LEU A 114 -32.15 -5.01 -6.25
C LEU A 114 -32.72 -6.32 -6.83
N ALA A 115 -32.36 -6.63 -8.07
CA ALA A 115 -32.60 -7.96 -8.62
C ALA A 115 -31.58 -8.95 -8.01
N THR A 116 -32.07 -10.03 -7.40
CA THR A 116 -31.23 -11.13 -6.90
C THR A 116 -31.31 -12.33 -7.84
N GLY A 117 -30.28 -13.17 -7.89
CA GLY A 117 -30.24 -14.31 -8.83
C GLY A 117 -29.80 -13.93 -10.25
N VAL A 118 -29.38 -12.68 -10.48
CA VAL A 118 -28.87 -12.19 -11.77
C VAL A 118 -27.83 -11.09 -11.58
N VAL A 119 -26.78 -11.11 -12.40
CA VAL A 119 -25.70 -10.10 -12.42
C VAL A 119 -25.42 -9.68 -13.86
N LEU A 120 -25.10 -8.41 -14.07
CA LEU A 120 -24.62 -7.90 -15.35
C LEU A 120 -23.10 -8.06 -15.42
N VAL A 121 -22.58 -8.59 -16.54
CA VAL A 121 -21.14 -8.73 -16.78
C VAL A 121 -20.75 -7.94 -18.01
N VAL A 122 -19.86 -6.96 -17.86
CA VAL A 122 -19.38 -6.13 -18.96
C VAL A 122 -18.08 -6.72 -19.48
N THR A 123 -18.01 -6.99 -20.79
CA THR A 123 -16.78 -7.44 -21.44
C THR A 123 -16.42 -6.53 -22.59
N GLY A 124 -15.13 -6.47 -22.96
CA GLY A 124 -14.74 -5.58 -24.05
C GLY A 124 -13.48 -5.94 -24.84
N VAL A 125 -13.56 -5.66 -26.14
CA VAL A 125 -12.47 -5.73 -27.11
C VAL A 125 -12.44 -4.46 -27.97
N ASP A 126 -11.31 -4.14 -28.58
CA ASP A 126 -11.28 -3.18 -29.67
C ASP A 126 -11.65 -3.83 -31.01
N ALA A 127 -11.82 -3.02 -32.06
CA ALA A 127 -12.26 -3.50 -33.38
C ALA A 127 -11.23 -4.42 -34.07
N ASP A 128 -9.99 -4.48 -33.59
CA ASP A 128 -8.97 -5.44 -34.06
C ASP A 128 -9.04 -6.77 -33.28
N GLY A 129 -9.95 -6.89 -32.30
CA GLY A 129 -10.10 -8.05 -31.42
C GLY A 129 -9.15 -8.06 -30.23
N THR A 130 -8.47 -6.94 -29.96
CA THR A 130 -7.54 -6.83 -28.83
C THR A 130 -8.32 -6.63 -27.54
N GLN A 131 -7.97 -7.40 -26.51
CA GLN A 131 -8.61 -7.34 -25.21
C GLN A 131 -8.38 -5.98 -24.52
N LEU A 132 -9.41 -5.46 -23.85
CA LEU A 132 -9.34 -4.27 -23.01
C LEU A 132 -8.72 -4.62 -21.63
N GLY A 133 -7.46 -5.09 -21.63
CA GLY A 133 -6.64 -5.35 -20.44
C GLY A 133 -5.19 -4.87 -20.60
N GLU A 134 -4.47 -4.65 -19.48
CA GLU A 134 -3.06 -4.25 -19.47
C GLU A 134 -2.11 -5.41 -19.15
N ALA A 135 -1.89 -5.71 -17.86
CA ALA A 135 -0.86 -6.64 -17.39
C ALA A 135 -1.35 -8.10 -17.32
N GLY A 136 -2.67 -8.29 -17.33
CA GLY A 136 -3.37 -9.57 -17.39
C GLY A 136 -4.78 -9.36 -17.94
N ASN A 137 -5.45 -10.44 -18.34
CA ASN A 137 -6.82 -10.37 -18.83
C ASN A 137 -7.59 -11.67 -18.57
N SER A 138 -8.88 -11.56 -18.30
CA SER A 138 -9.78 -12.68 -17.99
C SER A 138 -10.43 -13.29 -19.23
N ALA A 139 -9.87 -13.12 -20.43
CA ALA A 139 -10.39 -13.78 -21.62
C ALA A 139 -10.09 -15.28 -21.58
N GLY A 140 -11.07 -16.11 -21.95
CA GLY A 140 -10.95 -17.55 -21.71
C GLY A 140 -12.27 -18.29 -21.73
N VAL A 141 -12.29 -19.42 -21.04
CA VAL A 141 -13.52 -20.10 -20.63
C VAL A 141 -13.99 -19.42 -19.33
N LEU A 142 -15.22 -18.92 -19.29
CA LEU A 142 -15.69 -18.05 -18.19
C LEU A 142 -15.55 -18.71 -16.81
N SER A 143 -15.90 -19.99 -16.68
CA SER A 143 -15.74 -20.79 -15.45
C SER A 143 -14.30 -20.91 -14.94
N GLU A 144 -13.31 -20.77 -15.83
CA GLU A 144 -11.88 -20.80 -15.47
C GLU A 144 -11.29 -19.41 -15.22
N ARG A 145 -12.02 -18.34 -15.58
CA ARG A 145 -11.54 -16.94 -15.58
C ARG A 145 -12.24 -16.04 -14.58
N MET A 146 -13.12 -16.59 -13.76
CA MET A 146 -13.91 -15.85 -12.79
C MET A 146 -14.05 -16.67 -11.52
N SER A 147 -13.78 -16.06 -10.36
CA SER A 147 -13.98 -16.73 -9.08
C SER A 147 -15.47 -16.95 -8.81
N ASP A 148 -15.82 -18.11 -8.28
CA ASP A 148 -17.19 -18.44 -7.82
C ASP A 148 -17.40 -18.11 -6.32
N ALA A 149 -16.38 -17.55 -5.65
CA ALA A 149 -16.38 -17.30 -4.21
C ALA A 149 -16.07 -15.84 -3.83
N ALA A 150 -15.90 -14.94 -4.79
CA ALA A 150 -15.50 -13.56 -4.54
C ALA A 150 -16.72 -12.63 -4.45
N PRO A 151 -16.72 -11.61 -3.56
CA PRO A 151 -17.79 -10.62 -3.50
C PRO A 151 -18.01 -9.84 -4.81
N GLY A 152 -16.95 -9.75 -5.63
CA GLY A 152 -16.94 -9.05 -6.90
C GLY A 152 -17.44 -9.84 -8.10
N THR A 153 -17.89 -11.09 -7.93
CA THR A 153 -18.30 -11.95 -9.04
C THR A 153 -19.73 -12.49 -8.83
N PRO A 154 -20.43 -12.90 -9.91
CA PRO A 154 -21.73 -13.54 -9.80
C PRO A 154 -21.65 -14.84 -9.00
N ASP A 155 -22.54 -15.01 -8.04
CA ASP A 155 -22.63 -16.25 -7.25
C ASP A 155 -22.92 -17.45 -8.18
N PRO A 156 -22.54 -18.69 -7.84
CA PRO A 156 -22.74 -19.84 -8.74
C PRO A 156 -24.19 -20.05 -9.22
N GLY A 157 -25.16 -19.64 -8.39
CA GLY A 157 -26.59 -19.70 -8.71
C GLY A 157 -27.13 -18.53 -9.54
N ASP A 158 -26.32 -17.50 -9.79
CA ASP A 158 -26.75 -16.31 -10.53
C ASP A 158 -26.73 -16.56 -12.04
N TRP A 159 -27.78 -16.06 -12.70
CA TRP A 159 -27.77 -15.82 -14.13
C TRP A 159 -26.82 -14.67 -14.47
N ILE A 160 -26.12 -14.79 -15.60
CA ILE A 160 -25.28 -13.71 -16.11
C ILE A 160 -25.93 -13.13 -17.36
N ILE A 161 -26.18 -11.82 -17.36
CA ILE A 161 -26.47 -11.06 -18.57
C ILE A 161 -25.18 -10.40 -18.99
N ARG A 162 -24.53 -10.96 -20.02
CA ARG A 162 -23.27 -10.43 -20.52
C ARG A 162 -23.54 -9.34 -21.55
N ILE A 163 -22.86 -8.22 -21.39
CA ILE A 163 -22.89 -7.06 -22.28
C ILE A 163 -21.49 -6.93 -22.90
N ALA A 164 -21.32 -7.51 -24.09
CA ALA A 164 -20.07 -7.48 -24.83
C ALA A 164 -20.00 -6.22 -25.70
N VAL A 165 -19.01 -5.38 -25.44
CA VAL A 165 -18.81 -4.10 -26.13
C VAL A 165 -17.56 -4.14 -27.00
N THR A 166 -17.71 -3.76 -28.26
CA THR A 166 -16.57 -3.51 -29.15
C THR A 166 -16.36 -2.02 -29.31
N ILE A 167 -15.15 -1.53 -29.03
CA ILE A 167 -14.77 -0.14 -29.24
C ILE A 167 -13.89 0.04 -30.49
N GLU A 168 -13.66 1.27 -30.91
CA GLU A 168 -12.74 1.61 -32.00
C GLU A 168 -11.32 1.05 -31.76
N ALA A 169 -10.69 0.58 -32.84
CA ALA A 169 -9.32 0.05 -32.82
C ALA A 169 -8.33 1.06 -32.22
N GLY A 170 -7.41 0.57 -31.38
CA GLY A 170 -6.36 1.38 -30.78
C GLY A 170 -6.79 2.29 -29.62
N ARG A 171 -8.08 2.28 -29.23
CA ARG A 171 -8.59 3.11 -28.13
C ARG A 171 -8.58 2.40 -26.75
N ARG A 172 -8.12 1.14 -26.69
CA ARG A 172 -8.21 0.28 -25.49
C ARG A 172 -7.42 0.78 -24.26
N MET A 173 -6.31 1.48 -24.47
CA MET A 173 -5.43 1.99 -23.40
C MET A 173 -5.64 3.49 -23.13
N GLU A 174 -6.72 4.08 -23.63
CA GLU A 174 -7.03 5.49 -23.43
C GLU A 174 -8.32 5.62 -22.63
N ARG A 175 -8.36 6.52 -21.63
CA ARG A 175 -9.54 6.73 -20.75
C ARG A 175 -10.88 6.70 -21.47
N PRO A 176 -11.06 7.39 -22.61
CA PRO A 176 -12.33 7.40 -23.32
C PRO A 176 -12.79 6.02 -23.82
N GLY A 177 -11.88 5.09 -24.13
CA GLY A 177 -12.21 3.78 -24.67
C GLY A 177 -12.97 2.89 -23.68
N PRO A 178 -12.36 2.47 -22.56
CA PRO A 178 -13.05 1.74 -21.51
C PRO A 178 -14.26 2.51 -20.96
N ALA A 179 -14.16 3.84 -20.78
CA ALA A 179 -15.29 4.64 -20.34
C ALA A 179 -16.50 4.55 -21.29
N ALA A 180 -16.26 4.54 -22.60
CA ALA A 180 -17.32 4.36 -23.60
C ALA A 180 -17.97 2.97 -23.53
N ALA A 181 -17.19 1.92 -23.27
CA ALA A 181 -17.72 0.57 -23.09
C ALA A 181 -18.67 0.51 -21.88
N HIS A 182 -18.28 1.09 -20.75
CA HIS A 182 -19.11 1.13 -19.54
C HIS A 182 -20.35 2.01 -19.73
N GLN A 183 -20.25 3.15 -20.43
CA GLN A 183 -21.39 3.99 -20.79
C GLN A 183 -22.42 3.23 -21.64
N ALA A 184 -21.97 2.47 -22.64
CA ALA A 184 -22.85 1.65 -23.46
C ALA A 184 -23.52 0.53 -22.64
N ALA A 185 -22.76 -0.11 -21.75
CA ALA A 185 -23.31 -1.12 -20.85
C ALA A 185 -24.34 -0.54 -19.87
N ASP A 186 -24.13 0.67 -19.35
CA ASP A 186 -25.09 1.33 -18.46
C ASP A 186 -26.39 1.71 -19.18
N VAL A 187 -26.37 1.99 -20.48
CA VAL A 187 -27.60 2.17 -21.28
C VAL A 187 -28.42 0.88 -21.37
N VAL A 188 -27.76 -0.27 -21.51
CA VAL A 188 -28.43 -1.58 -21.44
C VAL A 188 -28.97 -1.82 -20.03
N ALA A 189 -28.15 -1.57 -19.01
CA ALA A 189 -28.54 -1.71 -17.61
C ALA A 189 -29.77 -0.85 -17.28
N ASP A 190 -29.84 0.41 -17.72
CA ASP A 190 -31.00 1.29 -17.53
C ASP A 190 -32.29 0.72 -18.15
N ARG A 191 -32.19 0.12 -19.35
CA ARG A 191 -33.34 -0.54 -19.99
C ARG A 191 -33.83 -1.74 -19.16
N LEU A 192 -32.92 -2.49 -18.55
CA LEU A 192 -33.23 -3.63 -17.67
C LEU A 192 -33.77 -3.19 -16.31
N ARG A 193 -33.18 -2.15 -15.70
CA ARG A 193 -33.58 -1.55 -14.41
C ARG A 193 -35.06 -1.19 -14.38
N ARG A 194 -35.60 -0.70 -15.50
CA ARG A 194 -37.03 -0.34 -15.63
C ARG A 194 -37.97 -1.51 -15.36
N ALA A 195 -37.55 -2.75 -15.62
CA ALA A 195 -38.35 -3.94 -15.29
C ALA A 195 -38.54 -4.13 -13.78
N LEU A 196 -37.65 -3.57 -12.94
CA LEU A 196 -37.73 -3.67 -11.49
C LEU A 196 -38.73 -2.68 -10.87
N LEU A 197 -39.02 -1.56 -11.54
CA LEU A 197 -39.90 -0.50 -11.00
C LEU A 197 -41.35 -0.97 -10.79
N ASP A 198 -41.81 -1.92 -11.60
CA ASP A 198 -43.17 -2.48 -11.48
C ASP A 198 -43.17 -3.88 -10.82
N ALA A 199 -42.00 -4.48 -10.60
CA ALA A 199 -41.90 -5.82 -10.03
C ALA A 199 -42.09 -5.80 -8.50
N PRO A 200 -42.96 -6.67 -7.94
CA PRO A 200 -43.17 -6.73 -6.50
C PRO A 200 -41.93 -7.34 -5.81
N PRO A 201 -41.40 -6.72 -4.74
CA PRO A 201 -40.30 -7.31 -3.99
C PRO A 201 -40.76 -8.49 -3.15
N SER A 202 -39.89 -9.49 -2.98
CA SER A 202 -40.14 -10.64 -2.11
C SER A 202 -39.71 -10.40 -0.67
N ASP A 203 -38.72 -9.54 -0.46
CA ASP A 203 -38.17 -9.21 0.85
C ASP A 203 -37.68 -7.76 0.89
N ARG A 204 -37.47 -7.24 2.10
CA ARG A 204 -36.99 -5.88 2.34
C ARG A 204 -36.03 -5.83 3.52
N ARG A 205 -34.94 -5.08 3.38
CA ARG A 205 -34.00 -4.78 4.47
C ARG A 205 -33.85 -3.27 4.61
N THR A 206 -33.88 -2.79 5.85
CA THR A 206 -33.64 -1.39 6.18
C THR A 206 -32.29 -1.26 6.86
N PHE A 207 -31.50 -0.28 6.42
CA PHE A 207 -30.19 0.03 6.92
C PHE A 207 -30.19 1.44 7.50
N GLU A 208 -29.96 1.52 8.80
CA GLU A 208 -29.62 2.78 9.48
C GLU A 208 -28.12 3.04 9.33
N GLU A 209 -27.72 4.32 9.36
CA GLU A 209 -26.31 4.66 9.45
C GLU A 209 -25.71 4.14 10.78
N PRO A 210 -24.49 3.57 10.78
CA PRO A 210 -23.88 3.05 11.99
C PRO A 210 -23.79 4.11 13.10
N SER A 211 -24.26 3.71 14.28
CA SER A 211 -24.29 4.56 15.46
C SER A 211 -23.97 3.73 16.70
N GLY A 212 -23.47 4.38 17.75
CA GLY A 212 -23.11 3.69 18.98
C GLY A 212 -22.05 4.43 19.80
N PRO A 213 -21.75 3.93 21.01
CA PRO A 213 -20.76 4.52 21.90
C PRO A 213 -19.33 3.96 21.71
N GLY A 214 -19.13 2.96 20.86
CA GLY A 214 -17.83 2.34 20.60
C GLY A 214 -16.82 3.29 19.94
N PRO A 215 -15.52 2.90 19.87
CA PRO A 215 -14.49 3.68 19.20
C PRO A 215 -14.90 4.03 17.78
N ARG A 216 -14.66 5.28 17.40
CA ARG A 216 -14.96 5.82 16.07
C ARG A 216 -13.93 5.27 15.10
N VAL A 217 -14.35 4.60 14.05
CA VAL A 217 -13.45 4.06 13.04
C VAL A 217 -13.83 4.54 11.65
N ALA A 218 -12.84 4.69 10.76
CA ALA A 218 -13.07 4.92 9.34
C ALA A 218 -12.53 3.76 8.51
N LEU A 219 -13.07 3.63 7.30
CA LEU A 219 -12.49 2.80 6.24
C LEU A 219 -11.97 3.73 5.14
N VAL A 220 -10.69 3.65 4.80
CA VAL A 220 -10.11 4.28 3.61
C VAL A 220 -10.04 3.22 2.51
N LYS A 221 -10.75 3.44 1.40
CA LYS A 221 -10.68 2.62 0.19
C LYS A 221 -9.83 3.34 -0.84
N LEU A 222 -8.61 2.88 -1.02
CA LEU A 222 -7.74 3.28 -2.12
C LEU A 222 -8.15 2.51 -3.38
N VAL A 223 -8.61 3.26 -4.37
CA VAL A 223 -9.14 2.74 -5.62
C VAL A 223 -8.34 3.27 -6.82
N MET A 224 -8.49 2.63 -7.98
CA MET A 224 -7.71 2.99 -9.17
C MET A 224 -7.97 4.43 -9.65
N GLY A 225 -6.88 5.18 -9.85
CA GLY A 225 -6.90 6.58 -10.28
C GLY A 225 -5.72 6.98 -11.18
N GLN A 226 -5.11 6.02 -11.88
CA GLN A 226 -3.84 6.20 -12.60
C GLN A 226 -4.01 6.68 -14.05
N GLY A 227 -5.24 6.75 -14.55
CA GLY A 227 -5.53 7.09 -15.94
C GLY A 227 -5.31 5.92 -16.88
N ALA A 228 -5.20 6.21 -18.18
CA ALA A 228 -5.33 5.20 -19.23
C ALA A 228 -6.64 4.42 -19.05
N MET A 229 -6.61 3.17 -18.59
CA MET A 229 -7.80 2.37 -18.33
C MET A 229 -8.13 2.23 -16.83
N HIS A 230 -7.26 2.72 -15.95
CA HIS A 230 -7.32 2.57 -14.49
C HIS A 230 -8.03 3.76 -13.85
N GLU A 231 -9.34 3.66 -13.76
CA GLU A 231 -10.21 4.75 -13.33
C GLU A 231 -11.43 4.17 -12.64
N ASN A 232 -11.88 4.82 -11.57
CA ASN A 232 -13.16 4.53 -10.97
C ASN A 232 -14.02 5.80 -10.85
N LEU A 233 -15.32 5.56 -10.87
CA LEU A 233 -16.38 6.56 -10.88
C LEU A 233 -17.08 6.56 -9.53
N VAL A 234 -17.51 7.74 -9.08
CA VAL A 234 -18.25 7.93 -7.83
C VAL A 234 -19.54 8.72 -8.06
N PHE A 235 -20.53 8.49 -7.20
CA PHE A 235 -21.82 9.19 -7.18
C PHE A 235 -22.68 9.06 -8.47
N PRO A 236 -22.89 7.84 -8.99
CA PRO A 236 -23.82 7.65 -10.10
C PRO A 236 -25.27 8.00 -9.72
N ALA A 237 -26.10 8.28 -10.73
CA ALA A 237 -27.52 8.54 -10.52
C ALA A 237 -28.33 7.28 -10.18
N GLU A 238 -27.84 6.11 -10.62
CA GLU A 238 -28.40 4.80 -10.29
C GLU A 238 -27.35 3.94 -9.58
N PRO A 239 -27.75 3.00 -8.71
CA PRO A 239 -26.84 2.11 -8.00
C PRO A 239 -25.88 1.39 -8.96
N GLY A 240 -24.58 1.59 -8.78
CA GLY A 240 -23.52 1.00 -9.61
C GLY A 240 -23.55 1.44 -11.08
N GLY A 241 -24.22 2.55 -11.41
CA GLY A 241 -24.32 3.07 -12.77
C GLY A 241 -23.13 3.94 -13.21
N VAL A 242 -23.23 4.51 -14.41
CA VAL A 242 -22.25 5.44 -14.98
C VAL A 242 -22.86 6.82 -15.17
N ARG A 243 -24.15 6.88 -15.55
CA ARG A 243 -24.88 8.14 -15.74
C ARG A 243 -24.82 9.01 -14.48
N GLY A 244 -24.32 10.23 -14.61
CA GLY A 244 -24.23 11.20 -13.51
C GLY A 244 -23.03 11.00 -12.58
N ALA A 245 -22.28 9.91 -12.72
CA ALA A 245 -21.07 9.67 -11.95
C ALA A 245 -19.95 10.65 -12.35
N VAL A 246 -19.03 10.87 -11.43
CA VAL A 246 -17.84 11.70 -11.63
C VAL A 246 -16.60 10.84 -11.49
N SER A 247 -15.63 11.09 -12.36
CA SER A 247 -14.32 10.47 -12.29
C SER A 247 -13.54 10.92 -11.05
N LEU A 248 -12.97 9.96 -10.31
CA LEU A 248 -12.02 10.30 -9.24
C LEU A 248 -10.78 11.03 -9.78
N ILE A 249 -10.33 10.70 -10.99
CA ILE A 249 -9.19 11.38 -11.63
C ILE A 249 -9.53 12.85 -11.86
N ASP A 250 -10.74 13.14 -12.36
CA ASP A 250 -11.16 14.51 -12.63
C ASP A 250 -11.42 15.30 -11.33
N LEU A 251 -11.67 14.61 -10.22
CA LEU A 251 -11.67 15.17 -8.86
C LEU A 251 -10.25 15.32 -8.26
N GLY A 252 -9.20 15.07 -9.06
CA GLY A 252 -7.80 15.17 -8.64
C GLY A 252 -7.35 14.01 -7.75
N ASN A 253 -8.03 12.87 -7.80
CA ASN A 253 -7.84 11.71 -6.93
C ASN A 253 -7.95 12.03 -5.43
N LEU A 254 -8.54 13.17 -5.08
CA LEU A 254 -8.67 13.61 -3.69
C LEU A 254 -9.65 12.72 -2.91
N PRO A 255 -9.41 12.52 -1.60
CA PRO A 255 -10.29 11.70 -0.77
C PRO A 255 -11.71 12.27 -0.71
N GLN A 256 -12.71 11.41 -0.92
CA GLN A 256 -14.15 11.70 -0.82
C GLN A 256 -14.72 10.95 0.38
N GLN A 257 -15.31 11.68 1.33
CA GLN A 257 -16.00 11.08 2.48
C GLN A 257 -17.43 10.73 2.07
N LEU A 258 -17.76 9.44 2.12
CA LEU A 258 -19.10 8.91 1.88
C LEU A 258 -19.71 8.42 3.20
N ARG A 259 -21.04 8.48 3.26
CA ARG A 259 -21.85 7.76 4.26
C ARG A 259 -21.80 6.25 3.97
N VAL A 260 -22.06 5.44 4.99
CA VAL A 260 -21.97 3.99 4.87
C VAL A 260 -23.04 3.46 3.93
N ASN A 261 -24.25 4.02 4.01
CA ASN A 261 -25.34 3.59 3.14
C ASN A 261 -25.15 4.05 1.69
N GLU A 262 -24.41 5.13 1.41
CA GLU A 262 -24.09 5.51 0.03
C GLU A 262 -23.27 4.42 -0.66
N VAL A 263 -22.28 3.86 0.03
CA VAL A 263 -21.47 2.74 -0.50
C VAL A 263 -22.32 1.49 -0.71
N ARG A 264 -23.13 1.11 0.29
CA ARG A 264 -24.08 -0.03 0.19
C ARG A 264 -25.12 0.13 -0.92
N ASP A 265 -25.40 1.37 -1.33
CA ASP A 265 -26.35 1.69 -2.39
C ASP A 265 -25.67 1.90 -3.74
N GLY A 266 -24.40 1.53 -3.89
CA GLY A 266 -23.69 1.52 -5.17
C GLY A 266 -23.14 2.88 -5.58
N ALA A 267 -22.59 3.64 -4.64
CA ALA A 267 -21.93 4.92 -4.93
C ALA A 267 -20.63 4.82 -5.71
N LEU A 268 -20.04 3.62 -5.88
CA LEU A 268 -18.82 3.39 -6.65
C LEU A 268 -19.13 2.57 -7.90
N HIS A 269 -18.45 2.89 -8.99
CA HIS A 269 -18.45 2.13 -10.24
C HIS A 269 -17.01 1.87 -10.70
N SER A 270 -16.66 0.61 -10.89
CA SER A 270 -15.32 0.15 -11.28
C SER A 270 -15.16 0.19 -12.80
N LEU A 271 -14.10 0.81 -13.35
CA LEU A 271 -13.80 0.68 -14.80
C LEU A 271 -12.84 -0.48 -15.04
N CYS A 272 -11.67 -0.29 -15.63
CA CYS A 272 -10.68 -1.37 -15.80
C CYS A 272 -9.61 -1.33 -14.69
N CYS A 273 -9.07 -2.50 -14.36
CA CYS A 273 -7.97 -2.65 -13.40
C CYS A 273 -6.72 -3.20 -14.11
N VAL A 274 -5.55 -3.08 -13.47
CA VAL A 274 -4.24 -3.55 -13.96
C VAL A 274 -4.23 -5.07 -14.14
N GLY A 275 -4.82 -5.81 -13.19
CA GLY A 275 -4.92 -7.28 -13.20
C GLY A 275 -6.29 -7.76 -12.72
N PRO A 276 -6.85 -8.83 -13.32
CA PRO A 276 -8.21 -9.29 -13.01
C PRO A 276 -8.32 -9.88 -11.59
N SER A 277 -7.29 -10.55 -11.08
CA SER A 277 -7.40 -11.25 -9.78
C SER A 277 -7.58 -10.34 -8.58
N SER A 278 -6.99 -9.14 -8.60
CA SER A 278 -7.06 -8.16 -7.51
C SER A 278 -8.03 -7.02 -7.79
N LYS A 279 -8.88 -7.15 -8.82
CA LYS A 279 -9.86 -6.15 -9.22
C LYS A 279 -11.10 -6.21 -8.34
N GLU A 280 -11.42 -5.10 -7.70
CA GLU A 280 -12.71 -4.91 -7.06
C GLU A 280 -13.69 -4.35 -8.11
N THR A 281 -14.66 -5.18 -8.52
CA THR A 281 -15.73 -4.79 -9.46
C THR A 281 -16.75 -3.88 -8.78
N THR A 282 -17.65 -3.28 -9.56
CA THR A 282 -18.80 -2.55 -9.00
C THR A 282 -19.62 -3.42 -8.04
N LEU A 283 -19.77 -4.71 -8.36
CA LEU A 283 -20.41 -5.69 -7.48
C LEU A 283 -19.64 -5.88 -6.17
N HIS A 284 -18.30 -5.87 -6.20
CA HIS A 284 -17.47 -5.94 -5.00
C HIS A 284 -17.76 -4.74 -4.10
N TYR A 285 -17.72 -3.51 -4.64
CA TYR A 285 -18.02 -2.31 -3.85
C TYR A 285 -19.45 -2.30 -3.30
N TYR A 286 -20.42 -2.82 -4.06
CA TYR A 286 -21.80 -2.96 -3.60
C TYR A 286 -21.94 -3.98 -2.45
N ARG A 287 -21.13 -5.04 -2.48
CA ARG A 287 -21.10 -6.13 -1.49
C ARG A 287 -19.87 -6.04 -0.57
N ASP A 288 -19.29 -4.85 -0.39
CA ASP A 288 -17.95 -4.70 0.18
C ASP A 288 -17.89 -5.34 1.58
N PRO A 289 -17.04 -6.38 1.77
CA PRO A 289 -17.03 -7.15 3.00
C PRO A 289 -16.46 -6.35 4.19
N LEU A 290 -15.57 -5.39 3.94
CA LEU A 290 -15.03 -4.51 4.98
C LEU A 290 -16.11 -3.53 5.44
N VAL A 291 -16.85 -2.93 4.51
CA VAL A 291 -17.99 -2.06 4.83
C VAL A 291 -19.05 -2.82 5.61
N ALA A 292 -19.44 -4.01 5.14
CA ALA A 292 -20.44 -4.84 5.81
C ALA A 292 -20.01 -5.17 7.23
N ALA A 293 -18.79 -5.70 7.40
CA ALA A 293 -18.32 -6.15 8.70
C ALA A 293 -18.12 -5.00 9.69
N LEU A 294 -17.53 -3.87 9.27
CA LEU A 294 -17.34 -2.69 10.14
C LEU A 294 -18.67 -2.03 10.54
N ALA A 295 -19.66 -2.03 9.66
CA ALA A 295 -20.95 -1.41 9.91
C ALA A 295 -21.92 -2.30 10.72
N GLU A 296 -21.73 -3.61 10.70
CA GLU A 296 -22.49 -4.56 11.53
C GLU A 296 -21.83 -4.80 12.91
N ASP A 297 -20.57 -4.39 13.09
CA ASP A 297 -19.90 -4.46 14.37
C ASP A 297 -20.52 -3.46 15.37
N THR A 298 -20.86 -3.96 16.55
CA THR A 298 -21.51 -3.16 17.60
C THR A 298 -20.53 -2.61 18.64
N GLU A 299 -19.28 -3.07 18.61
CA GLU A 299 -18.21 -2.62 19.51
C GLU A 299 -17.40 -1.49 18.88
N LEU A 300 -17.37 -1.41 17.56
CA LEU A 300 -16.84 -0.28 16.78
C LEU A 300 -17.98 0.59 16.26
N ARG A 301 -17.66 1.85 15.92
CA ARG A 301 -18.58 2.75 15.24
C ARG A 301 -17.95 3.24 13.94
N LEU A 302 -18.36 2.67 12.81
CA LEU A 302 -17.97 3.16 11.50
C LEU A 302 -18.54 4.57 11.26
N THR A 303 -17.68 5.57 11.08
CA THR A 303 -18.09 6.97 10.88
C THR A 303 -18.32 7.32 9.41
N GLY A 304 -17.86 6.47 8.50
CA GLY A 304 -18.02 6.61 7.06
C GLY A 304 -16.85 5.96 6.31
N VAL A 305 -16.93 6.01 4.97
CA VAL A 305 -15.93 5.43 4.07
C VAL A 305 -15.27 6.56 3.29
N ILE A 306 -13.95 6.63 3.31
CA ILE A 306 -13.16 7.60 2.56
C ILE A 306 -12.65 6.91 1.30
N VAL A 307 -13.17 7.29 0.14
CA VAL A 307 -12.72 6.76 -1.15
C VAL A 307 -11.67 7.70 -1.73
N VAL A 308 -10.52 7.17 -2.12
CA VAL A 308 -9.39 7.95 -2.63
C VAL A 308 -8.80 7.27 -3.86
N GLY A 309 -8.41 8.06 -4.86
CA GLY A 309 -7.81 7.52 -6.08
C GLY A 309 -6.28 7.41 -5.97
N SER A 310 -5.66 6.50 -6.72
CA SER A 310 -4.20 6.36 -6.80
C SER A 310 -3.61 7.14 -7.98
N PRO A 311 -3.09 8.38 -7.81
CA PRO A 311 -2.56 9.16 -8.93
C PRO A 311 -1.26 8.54 -9.51
N PRO A 312 -0.93 8.75 -10.80
CA PRO A 312 0.26 8.14 -11.40
C PRO A 312 1.56 8.89 -11.06
N GLN A 313 1.53 10.21 -10.85
CA GLN A 313 2.73 11.02 -10.56
C GLN A 313 3.06 11.04 -9.06
N GLU A 314 4.33 10.81 -8.70
CA GLU A 314 4.82 10.77 -7.30
C GLU A 314 4.47 12.04 -6.49
N ALA A 315 4.55 13.22 -7.09
CA ALA A 315 4.20 14.47 -6.39
C ALA A 315 2.72 14.50 -5.98
N ASP A 316 1.85 13.99 -6.85
CA ASP A 316 0.42 13.90 -6.60
C ASP A 316 0.12 12.80 -5.58
N LYS A 317 0.83 11.66 -5.60
CA LYS A 317 0.73 10.61 -4.57
C LYS A 317 0.95 11.19 -3.17
N ARG A 318 2.05 11.95 -3.01
CA ARG A 318 2.38 12.60 -1.73
C ARG A 318 1.37 13.65 -1.33
N PHE A 319 0.82 14.40 -2.28
CA PHE A 319 -0.20 15.40 -2.00
C PHE A 319 -1.52 14.75 -1.55
N VAL A 320 -2.00 13.75 -2.30
CA VAL A 320 -3.21 12.99 -1.99
C VAL A 320 -3.08 12.27 -0.64
N ALA A 321 -1.97 11.58 -0.38
CA ALA A 321 -1.73 10.92 0.91
C ALA A 321 -1.78 11.90 2.10
N ARG A 322 -1.18 13.09 1.97
CA ARG A 322 -1.30 14.15 2.99
C ARG A 322 -2.75 14.59 3.20
N ARG A 323 -3.56 14.59 2.13
CA ARG A 323 -4.98 14.91 2.24
C ARG A 323 -5.77 13.81 2.94
N VAL A 324 -5.44 12.54 2.71
CA VAL A 324 -6.01 11.40 3.43
C VAL A 324 -5.72 11.52 4.93
N GLY A 325 -4.43 11.65 5.32
CA GLY A 325 -4.06 11.77 6.73
C GLY A 325 -4.75 12.94 7.43
N ALA A 326 -4.81 14.11 6.77
CA ALA A 326 -5.51 15.27 7.33
C ALA A 326 -7.04 15.11 7.37
N MET A 327 -7.67 14.37 6.45
CA MET A 327 -9.10 14.07 6.50
C MET A 327 -9.43 13.09 7.64
N VAL A 328 -8.63 12.03 7.80
CA VAL A 328 -8.75 11.06 8.90
C VAL A 328 -8.59 11.76 10.26
N ALA A 329 -7.56 12.60 10.40
CA ALA A 329 -7.35 13.39 11.62
C ALA A 329 -8.53 14.34 11.91
N ALA A 330 -9.06 15.01 10.88
CA ALA A 330 -10.20 15.92 11.02
C ALA A 330 -11.51 15.19 11.35
N ALA A 331 -11.69 13.94 10.89
CA ALA A 331 -12.84 13.11 11.22
C ALA A 331 -12.85 12.69 12.70
N GLY A 332 -11.71 12.80 13.40
CA GLY A 332 -11.56 12.48 14.81
C GLY A 332 -11.92 11.02 15.09
N VAL A 333 -11.30 10.11 14.32
CA VAL A 333 -11.46 8.67 14.50
C VAL A 333 -10.36 8.11 15.39
N ASP A 334 -10.72 7.10 16.17
CA ASP A 334 -9.85 6.38 17.10
C ASP A 334 -9.02 5.31 16.39
N GLY A 335 -9.45 4.83 15.21
CA GLY A 335 -8.72 3.88 14.38
C GLY A 335 -9.18 3.86 12.93
N VAL A 336 -8.39 3.26 12.05
CA VAL A 336 -8.72 3.21 10.61
C VAL A 336 -8.28 1.89 9.98
N VAL A 337 -9.12 1.39 9.06
CA VAL A 337 -8.73 0.36 8.10
C VAL A 337 -8.42 1.05 6.79
N VAL A 338 -7.25 0.81 6.20
CA VAL A 338 -6.89 1.27 4.85
C VAL A 338 -6.84 0.04 3.97
N ALA A 339 -7.62 0.01 2.89
CA ALA A 339 -7.65 -1.11 1.95
C ALA A 339 -7.36 -0.61 0.54
N THR A 340 -6.51 -1.35 -0.19
CA THR A 340 -6.19 -1.03 -1.59
C THR A 340 -6.63 -2.15 -2.51
N GLU A 341 -7.27 -1.80 -3.62
CA GLU A 341 -7.37 -2.72 -4.75
C GLU A 341 -6.07 -2.71 -5.59
N GLY A 342 -5.88 -3.76 -6.38
CA GLY A 342 -4.71 -3.91 -7.24
C GLY A 342 -3.38 -4.05 -6.50
N PHE A 343 -2.30 -3.85 -7.23
CA PHE A 343 -0.93 -4.01 -6.73
C PHE A 343 0.06 -3.13 -7.49
N GLY A 344 1.34 -3.23 -7.15
CA GLY A 344 2.39 -2.55 -7.90
C GLY A 344 2.53 -1.09 -7.49
N ASN A 345 2.32 -0.16 -8.43
CA ASN A 345 2.45 1.28 -8.18
C ASN A 345 1.48 1.78 -7.10
N ASN A 346 0.31 1.14 -6.96
CA ASN A 346 -0.67 1.44 -5.90
C ASN A 346 -0.11 1.22 -4.49
N HIS A 347 0.85 0.29 -4.32
CA HIS A 347 1.47 0.06 -3.01
C HIS A 347 2.24 1.29 -2.51
N ILE A 348 2.67 2.19 -3.40
CA ILE A 348 3.33 3.44 -3.02
C ILE A 348 2.33 4.40 -2.37
N ASP A 349 1.14 4.55 -2.96
CA ASP A 349 0.05 5.36 -2.39
C ASP A 349 -0.41 4.78 -1.06
N PHE A 350 -0.69 3.47 -1.03
CA PHE A 350 -1.10 2.73 0.15
C PHE A 350 -0.12 2.91 1.33
N ALA A 351 1.19 2.76 1.08
CA ALA A 351 2.21 2.98 2.10
C ALA A 351 2.24 4.45 2.55
N ALA A 352 2.19 5.40 1.61
CA ALA A 352 2.23 6.83 1.92
C ALA A 352 0.99 7.30 2.71
N GLU A 353 -0.20 6.76 2.42
CA GLU A 353 -1.43 7.06 3.14
C GLU A 353 -1.36 6.57 4.58
N ILE A 354 -0.89 5.33 4.81
CA ILE A 354 -0.67 4.80 6.16
C ILE A 354 0.34 5.66 6.92
N GLU A 355 1.44 6.08 6.28
CA GLU A 355 2.43 6.99 6.89
C GLU A 355 1.80 8.34 7.29
N GLU A 356 1.02 8.96 6.40
CA GLU A 356 0.39 10.26 6.64
C GLU A 356 -0.71 10.21 7.71
N ILE A 357 -1.42 9.09 7.83
CA ILE A 357 -2.36 8.83 8.93
C ILE A 357 -1.59 8.68 10.25
N ALA A 358 -0.52 7.88 10.25
CA ALA A 358 0.25 7.58 11.46
C ALA A 358 0.92 8.82 12.07
N LYS A 359 1.23 9.86 11.28
CA LYS A 359 1.71 11.16 11.78
C LYS A 359 0.78 11.82 12.79
N TYR A 360 -0.52 11.49 12.75
CA TYR A 360 -1.52 12.00 13.70
C TYR A 360 -1.81 11.02 14.84
N GLY A 361 -1.08 9.89 14.91
CA GLY A 361 -1.18 8.91 15.99
C GLY A 361 -2.41 8.01 15.92
N THR A 362 -3.07 7.89 14.76
CA THR A 362 -4.24 7.02 14.57
C THR A 362 -3.80 5.58 14.27
N PRO A 363 -4.13 4.59 15.12
CA PRO A 363 -3.92 3.17 14.83
C PRO A 363 -4.51 2.76 13.49
N THR A 364 -3.71 2.08 12.68
CA THR A 364 -4.05 1.77 11.29
C THR A 364 -3.83 0.30 10.98
N VAL A 365 -4.84 -0.35 10.39
CA VAL A 365 -4.72 -1.69 9.79
C VAL A 365 -4.78 -1.56 8.29
N GLY A 366 -3.78 -2.10 7.60
CA GLY A 366 -3.77 -2.16 6.13
C GLY A 366 -4.35 -3.48 5.62
N VAL A 367 -5.06 -3.46 4.50
CA VAL A 367 -5.59 -4.63 3.80
C VAL A 367 -5.16 -4.56 2.34
N CYS A 368 -4.37 -5.52 1.86
CA CYS A 368 -3.82 -5.47 0.51
C CYS A 368 -3.49 -6.87 -0.01
N TRP A 369 -3.31 -6.98 -1.33
CA TRP A 369 -2.72 -8.15 -1.95
C TRP A 369 -1.23 -7.94 -2.23
N SER A 370 -0.37 -8.78 -1.65
CA SER A 370 1.09 -8.72 -1.85
C SER A 370 1.68 -10.11 -2.08
N ALA A 371 1.32 -11.05 -1.21
CA ALA A 371 1.66 -12.47 -1.26
C ALA A 371 3.13 -12.75 -1.63
N ALA A 372 3.38 -13.77 -2.46
CA ALA A 372 4.73 -14.16 -2.87
C ALA A 372 5.42 -13.11 -3.76
N ARG A 373 4.68 -12.14 -4.31
CA ARG A 373 5.25 -11.03 -5.08
C ARG A 373 5.92 -9.99 -4.18
N GLY A 374 5.34 -9.73 -3.00
CA GLY A 374 5.81 -8.71 -2.08
C GLY A 374 5.32 -7.29 -2.40
N LEU A 375 5.37 -6.42 -1.39
CA LEU A 375 5.07 -5.00 -1.52
C LEU A 375 6.15 -4.29 -2.34
N VAL A 376 5.74 -3.33 -3.16
CA VAL A 376 6.68 -2.47 -3.91
C VAL A 376 7.29 -1.40 -3.00
N SER A 377 6.52 -0.95 -2.00
CA SER A 377 6.94 0.05 -1.03
C SER A 377 6.38 -0.30 0.34
N GLY A 378 7.14 0.05 1.37
CA GLY A 378 6.71 -0.10 2.75
C GLY A 378 7.47 0.83 3.68
N ASN A 379 6.88 1.14 4.82
CA ASN A 379 7.47 1.99 5.85
C ASN A 379 7.22 1.42 7.27
N GLU A 380 7.81 2.06 8.27
CA GLU A 380 7.76 1.65 9.68
C GLU A 380 6.34 1.64 10.29
N TYR A 381 5.37 2.32 9.69
CA TYR A 381 3.98 2.39 10.17
C TYR A 381 3.10 1.25 9.64
N MET A 382 3.61 0.43 8.71
CA MET A 382 2.90 -0.71 8.14
C MET A 382 3.14 -1.99 8.96
N TYR A 383 2.89 -1.93 10.26
CA TYR A 383 3.15 -3.02 11.21
C TYR A 383 1.93 -3.91 11.48
N ALA A 384 0.77 -3.58 10.91
CA ALA A 384 -0.49 -4.31 11.06
C ALA A 384 -1.17 -4.44 9.69
N LEU A 385 -0.84 -5.51 8.94
CA LEU A 385 -1.36 -5.74 7.60
C LEU A 385 -2.09 -7.09 7.50
N VAL A 386 -3.19 -7.10 6.75
CA VAL A 386 -3.97 -8.27 6.38
C VAL A 386 -3.77 -8.56 4.88
N GLU A 387 -3.49 -9.81 4.57
CA GLU A 387 -3.28 -10.31 3.21
C GLU A 387 -4.60 -10.89 2.67
N VAL A 388 -4.93 -10.57 1.42
CA VAL A 388 -6.18 -11.01 0.77
C VAL A 388 -5.95 -12.08 -0.31
N ASN A 389 -4.76 -12.66 -0.39
CA ASN A 389 -4.45 -13.70 -1.36
C ASN A 389 -5.23 -15.01 -1.15
N LYS A 390 -5.92 -15.49 -2.20
CA LYS A 390 -6.56 -16.81 -2.26
C LYS A 390 -5.82 -17.76 -3.20
N ALA A 391 -5.01 -17.21 -4.12
CA ALA A 391 -4.22 -18.00 -5.05
C ALA A 391 -3.21 -18.88 -4.31
N ALA A 392 -3.26 -20.21 -4.51
CA ALA A 392 -2.33 -21.14 -3.86
C ALA A 392 -0.86 -20.86 -4.20
N SER A 393 -0.60 -20.27 -5.37
CA SER A 393 0.75 -19.87 -5.81
C SER A 393 1.28 -18.63 -5.09
N GLY A 394 0.42 -17.83 -4.45
CA GLY A 394 0.75 -16.49 -3.98
C GLY A 394 1.09 -15.51 -5.11
N GLN A 395 0.80 -15.86 -6.36
CA GLN A 395 1.05 -15.03 -7.55
C GLN A 395 -0.27 -14.47 -8.09
N GLU A 396 -0.16 -13.40 -8.87
CA GLU A 396 -1.28 -12.82 -9.60
C GLU A 396 -1.80 -13.83 -10.63
N SER A 397 -3.12 -13.92 -10.79
CA SER A 397 -3.77 -14.83 -11.72
C SER A 397 -4.68 -14.09 -12.70
N ASP A 398 -5.09 -14.78 -13.76
CA ASP A 398 -6.07 -14.28 -14.73
C ASP A 398 -7.54 -14.56 -14.31
N VAL A 399 -7.76 -15.01 -13.06
CA VAL A 399 -9.08 -15.32 -12.50
C VAL A 399 -9.67 -14.07 -11.83
N LEU A 400 -10.70 -13.48 -12.41
CA LEU A 400 -11.33 -12.27 -11.88
C LEU A 400 -11.76 -12.42 -10.41
N GLY A 401 -11.32 -11.46 -9.58
CA GLY A 401 -11.74 -11.32 -8.19
C GLY A 401 -11.12 -12.31 -7.19
N GLU A 402 -10.29 -13.25 -7.64
CA GLU A 402 -9.70 -14.30 -6.79
C GLU A 402 -9.00 -13.72 -5.55
N ASN A 403 -8.20 -12.67 -5.72
CA ASN A 403 -7.37 -12.04 -4.70
C ASN A 403 -7.95 -10.70 -4.24
N THR A 404 -9.26 -10.65 -4.04
CA THR A 404 -9.94 -9.48 -3.42
C THR A 404 -10.37 -9.80 -1.99
N ALA A 405 -10.65 -8.78 -1.18
CA ALA A 405 -11.10 -8.99 0.19
C ALA A 405 -12.41 -9.80 0.22
N ASP A 406 -12.56 -10.68 1.20
CA ASP A 406 -13.80 -11.39 1.51
C ASP A 406 -14.17 -11.23 3.00
N ALA A 407 -15.26 -11.89 3.41
CA ALA A 407 -15.74 -11.81 4.79
C ALA A 407 -14.72 -12.34 5.80
N THR A 408 -13.87 -13.31 5.43
CA THR A 408 -12.83 -13.85 6.31
C THR A 408 -11.70 -12.85 6.52
N ASP A 409 -11.28 -12.13 5.48
CA ASP A 409 -10.26 -11.07 5.61
C ASP A 409 -10.80 -9.90 6.42
N ALA A 410 -12.06 -9.52 6.20
CA ALA A 410 -12.69 -8.45 6.96
C ALA A 410 -12.76 -8.77 8.46
N ARG A 411 -13.04 -10.03 8.82
CA ARG A 411 -12.99 -10.50 10.21
C ARG A 411 -11.59 -10.37 10.80
N ARG A 412 -10.54 -10.74 10.06
CA ARG A 412 -9.14 -10.58 10.51
C ARG A 412 -8.75 -9.11 10.65
N ALA A 413 -9.16 -8.25 9.72
CA ALA A 413 -8.91 -6.81 9.78
C ALA A 413 -9.57 -6.16 11.00
N ILE A 414 -10.82 -6.50 11.31
CA ILE A 414 -11.52 -6.01 12.50
C ILE A 414 -10.87 -6.51 13.78
N ALA A 415 -10.52 -7.80 13.85
CA ALA A 415 -9.82 -8.35 15.01
C ALA A 415 -8.48 -7.64 15.25
N MET A 416 -7.67 -7.47 14.19
CA MET A 416 -6.39 -6.76 14.27
C MET A 416 -6.57 -5.30 14.71
N LEU A 417 -7.59 -4.62 14.20
CA LEU A 417 -7.90 -3.24 14.60
C LEU A 417 -8.33 -3.18 16.08
N LYS A 418 -9.18 -4.09 16.53
CA LYS A 418 -9.60 -4.17 17.95
C LYS A 418 -8.43 -4.48 18.87
N THR A 419 -7.50 -5.35 18.45
CA THR A 419 -6.26 -5.61 19.18
C THR A 419 -5.49 -4.30 19.41
N LEU A 420 -5.27 -3.50 18.35
CA LEU A 420 -4.61 -2.19 18.45
C LEU A 420 -5.37 -1.21 19.36
N LEU A 421 -6.68 -1.07 19.17
CA LEU A 421 -7.51 -0.11 19.90
C LEU A 421 -7.63 -0.43 21.39
N PHE A 422 -7.61 -1.70 21.75
CA PHE A 422 -7.78 -2.16 23.14
C PHE A 422 -6.47 -2.51 23.83
N GLY A 423 -5.34 -2.01 23.30
CA GLY A 423 -4.07 -1.90 24.02
C GLY A 423 -3.12 -3.09 23.86
N ALA A 424 -3.24 -3.84 22.78
CA ALA A 424 -2.28 -4.87 22.39
C ALA A 424 -1.73 -4.60 20.99
N ASP A 425 -0.48 -4.98 20.75
CA ASP A 425 0.15 -4.85 19.42
C ASP A 425 0.10 -6.21 18.69
N PRO A 426 -0.21 -6.22 17.38
CA PRO A 426 0.02 -7.39 16.54
C PRO A 426 1.50 -7.78 16.55
N LEU A 427 1.76 -9.08 16.53
CA LEU A 427 3.11 -9.60 16.37
C LEU A 427 3.68 -9.20 14.99
N PRO A 428 5.01 -9.00 14.86
CA PRO A 428 5.62 -8.64 13.59
C PRO A 428 5.45 -9.75 12.56
N SER A 429 5.35 -9.38 11.28
CA SER A 429 5.29 -10.33 10.17
C SER A 429 6.53 -11.26 10.14
N PRO A 430 6.43 -12.46 9.53
CA PRO A 430 7.61 -13.21 9.15
C PRO A 430 8.51 -12.41 8.18
N HIS A 431 9.75 -12.87 7.98
CA HIS A 431 10.70 -12.24 7.06
C HIS A 431 10.33 -12.41 5.58
N SER A 432 9.54 -13.44 5.26
CA SER A 432 9.04 -13.76 3.93
C SER A 432 7.57 -14.15 4.02
N TRP A 433 6.83 -14.03 2.91
CA TRP A 433 5.43 -14.38 2.89
C TRP A 433 5.26 -15.87 3.21
N ASP A 434 4.29 -16.17 4.08
CA ASP A 434 4.00 -17.52 4.56
C ASP A 434 2.48 -17.70 4.69
N PRO A 435 1.85 -18.56 3.86
CA PRO A 435 0.42 -18.80 3.91
C PRO A 435 -0.06 -19.39 5.25
N GLU A 436 0.83 -20.03 6.03
CA GLU A 436 0.48 -20.55 7.35
C GLU A 436 0.18 -19.45 8.36
N VAL A 437 0.70 -18.23 8.15
CA VAL A 437 0.38 -17.07 9.00
C VAL A 437 -1.08 -16.66 8.84
N LEU A 438 -1.60 -16.65 7.60
CA LEU A 438 -3.01 -16.34 7.32
C LEU A 438 -3.92 -17.38 7.98
N ARG A 439 -3.61 -18.66 7.79
CA ARG A 439 -4.35 -19.78 8.41
C ARG A 439 -4.33 -19.68 9.94
N GLY A 440 -3.16 -19.44 10.53
CA GLY A 440 -3.00 -19.30 11.97
C GLY A 440 -3.78 -18.10 12.53
N ASN A 441 -3.70 -16.94 11.89
CA ASN A 441 -4.50 -15.77 12.27
C ASN A 441 -6.01 -16.04 12.18
N GLN A 442 -6.46 -16.71 11.12
CA GLN A 442 -7.88 -17.06 10.97
C GLN A 442 -8.34 -17.97 12.11
N GLU A 443 -7.57 -19.00 12.46
CA GLU A 443 -7.87 -19.89 13.59
C GLU A 443 -7.92 -19.14 14.92
N LEU A 444 -6.97 -18.22 15.16
CA LEU A 444 -6.95 -17.36 16.36
C LEU A 444 -8.19 -16.46 16.44
N VAL A 445 -8.56 -15.83 15.32
CA VAL A 445 -9.73 -14.93 15.25
C VAL A 445 -11.02 -15.71 15.50
N GLU A 446 -11.19 -16.89 14.91
CA GLU A 446 -12.40 -17.70 15.14
C GLU A 446 -12.46 -18.24 16.57
N ALA A 447 -11.31 -18.64 17.15
CA ALA A 447 -11.26 -19.06 18.54
C ALA A 447 -11.63 -17.91 19.50
N ALA A 448 -11.09 -16.71 19.30
CA ALA A 448 -11.41 -15.53 20.11
C ALA A 448 -12.88 -15.10 19.92
N ALA A 449 -13.40 -15.20 18.70
CA ALA A 449 -14.78 -14.83 18.38
C ALA A 449 -15.81 -15.81 18.95
N ALA A 450 -15.46 -17.08 19.17
CA ALA A 450 -16.36 -18.10 19.73
C ALA A 450 -16.96 -17.66 21.07
N ASP A 451 -16.17 -16.98 21.90
CA ASP A 451 -16.59 -16.45 23.21
C ASP A 451 -17.32 -15.09 23.10
N ASN A 452 -17.35 -14.47 21.91
CA ASN A 452 -18.01 -13.17 21.65
C ASN A 452 -19.18 -13.28 20.65
N ASN A 453 -19.98 -14.35 20.75
CA ASN A 453 -21.12 -14.63 19.85
C ASN A 453 -20.73 -14.66 18.36
N GLY A 454 -19.52 -15.15 18.05
CA GLY A 454 -18.99 -15.22 16.70
C GLY A 454 -18.52 -13.87 16.13
N ARG A 455 -18.48 -12.80 16.92
CA ARG A 455 -17.97 -11.48 16.48
C ARG A 455 -16.46 -11.39 16.69
N PRO A 456 -15.69 -10.87 15.72
CA PRO A 456 -14.27 -10.61 15.91
C PRO A 456 -14.04 -9.70 17.12
N THR A 457 -13.03 -9.99 17.93
CA THR A 457 -12.68 -9.24 19.14
C THR A 457 -11.17 -9.03 19.20
N LEU A 458 -10.65 -8.46 20.29
CA LEU A 458 -9.22 -8.46 20.55
C LEU A 458 -8.70 -9.91 20.51
N THR A 459 -7.72 -10.15 19.66
CA THR A 459 -7.13 -11.47 19.45
C THR A 459 -5.66 -11.44 19.83
N GLU A 460 -5.34 -12.05 20.98
CA GLU A 460 -3.95 -12.19 21.42
C GLU A 460 -3.14 -13.06 20.45
N GLY A 461 -1.92 -12.66 20.16
CA GLY A 461 -1.01 -13.39 19.28
C GLY A 461 -1.28 -13.25 17.79
N ILE A 462 -2.29 -12.46 17.38
CA ILE A 462 -2.49 -12.10 15.97
C ILE A 462 -1.23 -11.41 15.43
N ARG A 463 -0.85 -11.74 14.20
CA ARG A 463 0.38 -11.25 13.56
C ARG A 463 0.06 -10.42 12.32
N SER A 464 0.90 -9.44 11.98
CA SER A 464 0.88 -8.86 10.64
C SER A 464 1.18 -9.92 9.58
N GLU A 465 0.33 -10.02 8.56
CA GLU A 465 0.35 -11.09 7.55
C GLU A 465 1.30 -10.79 6.39
N VAL A 466 1.55 -9.51 6.12
CA VAL A 466 2.36 -9.06 4.99
C VAL A 466 3.75 -8.63 5.46
N PRO A 467 4.83 -9.26 4.94
CA PRO A 467 6.21 -8.85 5.24
C PRO A 467 6.51 -7.44 4.75
N VAL A 468 6.99 -6.58 5.67
CA VAL A 468 7.45 -5.23 5.33
C VAL A 468 8.92 -5.07 5.73
N SER A 469 9.79 -4.81 4.76
CA SER A 469 11.24 -4.72 5.01
C SER A 469 11.61 -3.62 6.03
N ALA A 470 10.82 -2.54 6.10
CA ALA A 470 11.02 -1.43 7.03
C ALA A 470 10.63 -1.76 8.49
N THR A 471 9.69 -2.70 8.70
CA THR A 471 9.30 -3.17 10.04
C THR A 471 10.09 -4.41 10.48
N ALA A 472 10.84 -5.01 9.56
CA ALA A 472 11.70 -6.14 9.87
C ALA A 472 12.71 -5.75 10.96
N PRO A 473 12.80 -6.52 12.06
CA PRO A 473 13.74 -6.25 13.14
C PRO A 473 15.12 -6.00 12.58
N THR A 474 15.75 -4.90 13.00
CA THR A 474 17.11 -4.59 12.57
C THR A 474 18.05 -5.66 13.11
N PRO A 475 18.77 -6.40 12.25
CA PRO A 475 19.64 -7.48 12.68
C PRO A 475 20.79 -6.93 13.53
N LEU A 476 21.17 -7.65 14.58
CA LEU A 476 22.27 -7.29 15.48
C LEU A 476 23.06 -8.55 15.88
N ALA A 477 24.12 -8.83 15.14
CA ALA A 477 25.13 -9.81 15.49
C ALA A 477 26.01 -9.27 16.63
N SER A 478 26.50 -10.18 17.47
CA SER A 478 27.41 -9.86 18.57
C SER A 478 28.85 -10.21 18.21
N LEU A 479 29.81 -9.42 18.69
CA LEU A 479 31.23 -9.73 18.53
C LEU A 479 31.61 -10.95 19.40
N GLY A 480 32.04 -12.03 18.76
CA GLY A 480 32.33 -13.30 19.44
C GLY A 480 33.59 -13.30 20.33
N ARG A 481 34.42 -12.25 20.25
CA ARG A 481 35.68 -12.11 20.99
C ARG A 481 36.00 -10.64 21.28
N PRO A 482 36.86 -10.31 22.26
CA PRO A 482 37.29 -8.93 22.48
C PRO A 482 37.94 -8.33 21.24
N LEU A 483 37.84 -7.00 21.05
CA LEU A 483 38.45 -6.30 19.92
C LEU A 483 39.94 -6.63 19.74
N SER A 484 40.68 -6.72 20.85
CA SER A 484 42.11 -7.08 20.86
C SER A 484 42.43 -8.49 20.34
N GLY A 485 41.42 -9.31 20.06
CA GLY A 485 41.55 -10.61 19.39
C GLY A 485 40.77 -10.71 18.06
N ALA A 486 40.09 -9.64 17.65
CA ALA A 486 39.24 -9.58 16.47
C ALA A 486 39.99 -9.14 15.20
N VAL A 487 39.67 -9.78 14.08
CA VAL A 487 40.11 -9.37 12.73
C VAL A 487 39.01 -8.54 12.08
N VAL A 488 39.34 -7.29 11.69
CA VAL A 488 38.36 -6.33 11.15
C VAL A 488 38.62 -6.06 9.67
N ALA A 489 37.56 -6.07 8.86
CA ALA A 489 37.58 -5.61 7.48
C ALA A 489 36.96 -4.21 7.31
N LEU A 490 37.36 -3.53 6.23
CA LEU A 490 36.76 -2.26 5.79
C LEU A 490 35.91 -2.55 4.56
N VAL A 491 34.71 -1.97 4.52
CA VAL A 491 33.84 -1.97 3.34
C VAL A 491 33.44 -0.54 3.02
N SER A 492 33.92 0.00 1.91
CA SER A 492 33.58 1.38 1.52
C SER A 492 32.62 1.45 0.35
N SER A 493 31.55 2.22 0.52
CA SER A 493 30.62 2.55 -0.57
C SER A 493 31.02 3.84 -1.31
N ALA A 494 32.19 4.40 -0.99
CA ALA A 494 32.67 5.69 -1.53
C ALA A 494 33.39 5.57 -2.88
N GLY A 495 33.48 4.37 -3.47
CA GLY A 495 34.21 4.17 -4.73
C GLY A 495 35.73 4.12 -4.57
N ALA A 496 36.23 3.72 -3.39
CA ALA A 496 37.66 3.47 -3.15
C ALA A 496 38.15 2.30 -4.01
N HIS A 497 39.32 2.42 -4.63
CA HIS A 497 39.97 1.36 -5.42
C HIS A 497 41.47 1.63 -5.52
N THR A 498 42.24 0.64 -6.00
CA THR A 498 43.67 0.84 -6.23
C THR A 498 43.92 1.54 -7.57
N VAL A 499 45.03 2.27 -7.72
CA VAL A 499 45.39 2.98 -8.96
C VAL A 499 45.50 2.04 -10.18
N GLY A 500 45.74 0.74 -9.96
CA GLY A 500 45.80 -0.28 -11.02
C GLY A 500 44.43 -0.86 -11.43
N ASP A 501 43.37 -0.60 -10.67
CA ASP A 501 42.04 -1.13 -10.94
C ASP A 501 41.33 -0.38 -12.07
N VAL A 502 40.38 -1.05 -12.72
CA VAL A 502 39.42 -0.37 -13.60
C VAL A 502 38.52 0.53 -12.73
N PRO A 503 38.51 1.86 -12.96
CA PRO A 503 37.69 2.78 -12.18
C PRO A 503 36.21 2.41 -12.22
N PHE A 504 35.50 2.68 -11.13
CA PHE A 504 34.05 2.47 -11.09
C PHE A 504 33.33 3.33 -12.11
N ARG A 505 32.27 2.80 -12.71
CA ARG A 505 31.36 3.63 -13.50
C ARG A 505 30.58 4.55 -12.56
N PRO A 506 30.40 5.84 -12.90
CA PRO A 506 29.71 6.79 -12.02
C PRO A 506 28.27 6.38 -11.63
N TYR A 507 27.60 5.62 -12.50
CA TYR A 507 26.23 5.12 -12.33
C TYR A 507 26.14 3.63 -12.70
N ALA A 508 25.23 2.91 -12.02
CA ALA A 508 24.91 1.50 -12.28
C ALA A 508 26.11 0.53 -12.26
N ASP A 509 27.10 0.80 -11.40
CA ASP A 509 28.20 -0.13 -11.12
C ASP A 509 27.93 -0.88 -9.81
N TYR A 510 27.65 -2.18 -9.93
CA TYR A 510 27.36 -3.08 -8.81
C TYR A 510 28.51 -4.04 -8.53
N SER A 511 29.69 -3.79 -9.11
CA SER A 511 30.88 -4.61 -8.89
C SER A 511 31.59 -4.26 -7.58
N LEU A 512 32.31 -5.23 -7.02
CA LEU A 512 33.21 -5.04 -5.88
C LEU A 512 34.66 -4.92 -6.37
N ARG A 513 35.45 -4.11 -5.67
CA ARG A 513 36.92 -4.10 -5.76
C ARG A 513 37.50 -4.64 -4.46
N GLU A 514 38.61 -5.35 -4.59
CA GLU A 514 39.40 -5.85 -3.47
C GLU A 514 40.60 -4.93 -3.27
N ILE A 515 40.83 -4.53 -2.03
CA ILE A 515 41.94 -3.68 -1.63
C ILE A 515 42.80 -4.51 -0.66
N PRO A 516 44.04 -4.88 -1.03
CA PRO A 516 44.91 -5.67 -0.16
C PRO A 516 45.24 -4.94 1.14
N ALA A 517 45.40 -5.70 2.22
CA ALA A 517 45.85 -5.19 3.52
C ALA A 517 47.27 -4.63 3.52
N THR A 518 48.00 -4.67 2.40
CA THR A 518 49.33 -4.06 2.21
C THR A 518 49.29 -2.77 1.38
N ALA A 519 48.12 -2.38 0.84
CA ALA A 519 48.01 -1.18 0.00
C ALA A 519 48.43 0.10 0.77
N THR A 520 49.25 0.93 0.15
CA THR A 520 49.69 2.21 0.74
C THR A 520 48.72 3.34 0.39
N ASP A 521 48.78 4.45 1.14
CA ASP A 521 47.87 5.59 0.92
C ASP A 521 47.98 6.16 -0.52
N ASP A 522 49.18 6.15 -1.12
CA ASP A 522 49.43 6.60 -2.50
C ASP A 522 48.96 5.62 -3.58
N GLU A 523 48.61 4.39 -3.22
CA GLU A 523 48.02 3.39 -4.12
C GLU A 523 46.49 3.46 -4.15
N LEU A 524 45.87 4.24 -3.25
CA LEU A 524 44.41 4.37 -3.13
C LEU A 524 43.88 5.59 -3.90
N THR A 525 42.75 5.41 -4.58
CA THR A 525 42.06 6.47 -5.30
C THR A 525 40.54 6.26 -5.26
N PHE A 526 39.78 7.28 -5.68
CA PHE A 526 38.32 7.32 -5.59
C PHE A 526 37.70 7.74 -6.93
N ALA A 527 36.65 7.05 -7.35
CA ALA A 527 35.97 7.30 -8.64
C ALA A 527 34.56 7.90 -8.50
N SER A 528 34.13 8.26 -7.29
CA SER A 528 32.75 8.69 -7.05
C SER A 528 32.52 10.15 -7.40
N GLY A 529 31.60 10.40 -8.34
CA GLY A 529 31.16 11.76 -8.70
C GLY A 529 30.11 12.39 -7.76
N SER A 530 29.80 11.76 -6.62
CA SER A 530 28.68 12.16 -5.75
C SER A 530 29.07 12.99 -4.52
N TYR A 531 30.34 13.36 -4.40
CA TYR A 531 30.88 14.22 -3.33
C TYR A 531 32.20 14.87 -3.80
N ASP A 532 32.70 15.87 -3.06
CA ASP A 532 33.99 16.50 -3.37
C ASP A 532 35.15 15.57 -2.99
N ASN A 533 35.97 15.19 -3.97
CA ASN A 533 37.06 14.25 -3.77
C ASN A 533 38.36 14.93 -3.27
N SER A 534 38.37 16.25 -3.06
CA SER A 534 39.57 17.00 -2.70
C SER A 534 40.23 16.47 -1.42
N ASP A 535 39.45 16.21 -0.37
CA ASP A 535 39.98 15.72 0.92
C ASP A 535 40.50 14.28 0.83
N VAL A 536 39.78 13.37 0.16
CA VAL A 536 40.23 11.97 0.01
C VAL A 536 41.41 11.79 -0.92
N ASN A 537 41.57 12.67 -1.90
CA ASN A 537 42.74 12.66 -2.77
C ASN A 537 43.97 13.24 -2.06
N ALA A 538 43.78 14.09 -1.05
CA ALA A 538 44.86 14.52 -0.17
C ALA A 538 45.22 13.45 0.88
N ASP A 539 44.21 12.81 1.46
CA ASP A 539 44.36 11.74 2.45
C ASP A 539 43.24 10.69 2.32
N PRO A 540 43.52 9.47 1.84
CA PRO A 540 42.48 8.44 1.67
C PRO A 540 41.86 8.00 3.00
N ASN A 541 42.53 8.24 4.14
CA ASN A 541 42.01 7.89 5.46
C ASN A 541 40.74 8.68 5.85
N CYS A 542 40.37 9.72 5.08
CA CYS A 542 39.10 10.43 5.26
C CYS A 542 37.86 9.56 4.95
N LEU A 543 37.99 8.54 4.08
CA LEU A 543 36.90 7.61 3.69
C LEU A 543 37.30 6.14 3.60
N PHE A 544 38.60 5.83 3.67
CA PHE A 544 39.12 4.47 3.67
C PHE A 544 40.31 4.38 4.64
N PRO A 545 40.07 4.31 5.96
CA PRO A 545 41.08 4.49 7.01
C PRO A 545 41.96 3.25 7.22
N LEU A 546 42.51 2.70 6.13
CA LEU A 546 43.29 1.47 6.17
C LEU A 546 44.56 1.64 6.99
N THR A 547 45.27 2.75 6.82
CA THR A 547 46.48 3.05 7.60
C THR A 547 46.14 3.22 9.08
N ARG A 548 45.07 3.95 9.41
CA ARG A 548 44.59 4.10 10.80
C ARG A 548 44.17 2.76 11.42
N LEU A 549 43.55 1.88 10.65
CA LEU A 549 43.14 0.55 11.12
C LEU A 549 44.35 -0.34 11.44
N ARG A 550 45.41 -0.29 10.61
CA ARG A 550 46.67 -1.00 10.87
C ARG A 550 47.35 -0.49 12.13
N GLU A 551 47.45 0.82 12.31
CA GLU A 551 48.04 1.40 13.52
C GLU A 551 47.29 0.94 14.79
N LEU A 552 45.95 0.86 14.74
CA LEU A 552 45.16 0.33 15.87
C LEU A 552 45.44 -1.15 16.16
N ALA A 553 45.73 -1.96 15.13
CA ALA A 553 46.18 -3.34 15.32
C ALA A 553 47.60 -3.41 15.90
N GLU A 554 48.52 -2.57 15.43
CA GLU A 554 49.90 -2.46 15.98
C GLU A 554 49.90 -2.03 17.46
N ASP A 555 48.98 -1.13 17.83
CA ASP A 555 48.78 -0.69 19.20
C ASP A 555 48.06 -1.73 20.09
N GLY A 556 47.65 -2.87 19.53
CA GLY A 556 46.96 -3.95 20.23
C GLY A 556 45.49 -3.66 20.56
N VAL A 557 44.90 -2.62 19.98
CA VAL A 557 43.47 -2.33 20.09
C VAL A 557 42.65 -3.39 19.33
N LEU A 558 43.19 -3.87 18.21
CA LEU A 558 42.63 -4.94 17.38
C LEU A 558 43.53 -6.18 17.39
N GLY A 559 42.94 -7.36 17.23
CA GLY A 559 43.70 -8.61 17.05
C GLY A 559 44.38 -8.68 15.68
N GLY A 560 43.81 -8.03 14.69
CA GLY A 560 44.41 -7.89 13.37
C GLY A 560 43.54 -7.13 12.37
N VAL A 561 44.08 -6.95 11.18
CA VAL A 561 43.38 -6.38 10.02
C VAL A 561 43.18 -7.47 8.99
N SER A 562 42.00 -7.55 8.39
CA SER A 562 41.70 -8.54 7.34
C SER A 562 42.72 -8.45 6.20
N PRO A 563 43.17 -9.56 5.58
CA PRO A 563 44.11 -9.53 4.46
C PRO A 563 43.53 -8.84 3.21
N THR A 564 42.21 -8.70 3.12
CA THR A 564 41.52 -8.08 2.00
C THR A 564 40.34 -7.25 2.48
N HIS A 565 40.24 -6.05 1.94
CA HIS A 565 39.15 -5.11 2.18
C HIS A 565 38.33 -4.93 0.91
N PHE A 566 37.12 -4.42 1.02
CA PHE A 566 36.21 -4.34 -0.12
C PHE A 566 35.70 -2.93 -0.34
N ALA A 567 35.43 -2.60 -1.58
CA ALA A 567 34.82 -1.33 -1.94
C ALA A 567 33.86 -1.48 -3.10
N MET A 568 32.85 -0.60 -3.12
CA MET A 568 31.89 -0.45 -4.20
C MET A 568 31.58 1.04 -4.43
N GLN A 569 30.90 1.32 -5.54
CA GLN A 569 30.37 2.63 -5.85
C GLN A 569 28.92 2.79 -5.35
N GLY A 570 28.69 3.70 -4.41
CA GLY A 570 27.36 3.96 -3.85
C GLY A 570 26.37 4.68 -4.79
N GLY A 571 26.82 5.13 -5.97
CA GLY A 571 26.04 5.91 -6.94
C GLY A 571 24.93 5.16 -7.71
N GLY A 572 24.68 3.88 -7.44
CA GLY A 572 23.56 3.13 -8.02
C GLY A 572 22.24 3.43 -7.29
N THR A 573 21.21 3.89 -8.00
CA THR A 573 19.87 4.16 -7.43
C THR A 573 19.05 2.89 -7.17
N GLU A 574 19.51 1.71 -7.61
CA GLU A 574 18.77 0.45 -7.51
C GLU A 574 19.26 -0.39 -6.32
N LEU A 575 18.67 -0.13 -5.15
CA LEU A 575 19.01 -0.84 -3.90
C LEU A 575 18.75 -2.35 -3.97
N GLU A 576 17.79 -2.78 -4.79
CA GLU A 576 17.53 -4.22 -4.99
C GLU A 576 18.69 -4.95 -5.65
N LEU A 577 19.43 -4.32 -6.57
CA LEU A 577 20.64 -4.96 -7.14
C LEU A 577 21.79 -4.99 -6.14
N VAL A 578 21.90 -3.98 -5.28
CA VAL A 578 22.85 -4.03 -4.15
C VAL A 578 22.51 -5.22 -3.24
N LYS A 579 21.22 -5.43 -2.94
CA LYS A 579 20.75 -6.51 -2.07
C LYS A 579 20.89 -7.90 -2.70
N THR A 580 20.58 -8.05 -3.99
CA THR A 580 20.47 -9.36 -4.64
C THR A 580 21.72 -9.79 -5.40
N ARG A 581 22.63 -8.86 -5.71
CA ARG A 581 23.87 -9.15 -6.46
C ARG A 581 25.12 -8.81 -5.67
N THR A 582 25.27 -7.55 -5.25
CA THR A 582 26.51 -7.10 -4.57
C THR A 582 26.62 -7.68 -3.16
N GLY A 583 25.52 -7.73 -2.41
CA GLY A 583 25.45 -8.28 -1.06
C GLY A 583 25.89 -9.74 -0.97
N PRO A 584 25.31 -10.66 -1.76
CA PRO A 584 25.74 -12.06 -1.77
C PRO A 584 27.21 -12.25 -2.17
N ASP A 585 27.72 -11.46 -3.12
CA ASP A 585 29.15 -11.51 -3.49
C ASP A 585 30.05 -11.00 -2.36
N LEU A 586 29.66 -9.92 -1.67
CA LEU A 586 30.37 -9.42 -0.50
C LEU A 586 30.40 -10.45 0.63
N LEU A 587 29.26 -11.06 0.95
CA LEU A 587 29.16 -12.09 1.99
C LEU A 587 30.09 -13.26 1.73
N ARG A 588 30.04 -13.82 0.51
CA ARG A 588 30.92 -14.92 0.10
C ARG A 588 32.40 -14.56 0.30
N ARG A 589 32.81 -13.34 -0.10
CA ARG A 589 34.21 -12.91 0.04
C ARG A 589 34.60 -12.64 1.50
N LEU A 590 33.70 -12.10 2.32
CA LEU A 590 33.93 -11.91 3.76
C LEU A 590 34.09 -13.25 4.48
N GLU A 591 33.31 -14.26 4.10
CA GLU A 591 33.46 -15.64 4.59
C GLU A 591 34.82 -16.24 4.18
N GLU A 592 35.27 -16.00 2.95
CA GLU A 592 36.57 -16.48 2.45
C GLU A 592 37.78 -15.91 3.22
N VAL A 593 37.66 -14.68 3.75
CA VAL A 593 38.75 -14.02 4.49
C VAL A 593 38.63 -14.12 6.02
N ASP A 594 37.59 -14.81 6.53
CA ASP A 594 37.35 -15.11 7.94
C ASP A 594 37.49 -13.89 8.88
N VAL A 595 36.56 -12.95 8.76
CA VAL A 595 36.56 -11.71 9.56
C VAL A 595 35.61 -11.78 10.75
N ASP A 596 35.99 -11.14 11.85
CA ASP A 596 35.16 -11.07 13.06
C ASP A 596 34.22 -9.85 13.05
N ALA A 597 34.54 -8.79 12.30
CA ALA A 597 33.68 -7.61 12.18
C ALA A 597 33.98 -6.78 10.92
N VAL A 598 33.02 -5.93 10.54
CA VAL A 598 33.15 -5.02 9.40
C VAL A 598 32.85 -3.57 9.79
N VAL A 599 33.73 -2.65 9.39
CA VAL A 599 33.48 -1.21 9.44
C VAL A 599 33.09 -0.73 8.04
N LEU A 600 31.89 -0.17 7.92
CA LEU A 600 31.37 0.40 6.69
C LEU A 600 31.54 1.92 6.65
N ILE A 601 31.77 2.47 5.45
CA ILE A 601 31.91 3.92 5.25
C ILE A 601 30.96 4.40 4.15
N GLY A 602 30.20 5.46 4.47
CA GLY A 602 29.34 6.20 3.54
C GLY A 602 29.82 7.63 3.31
N ALA A 603 29.92 8.04 2.04
CA ALA A 603 30.44 9.37 1.68
C ALA A 603 29.35 10.41 1.40
N CYS A 604 28.27 10.00 0.73
CA CYS A 604 27.17 10.84 0.28
C CYS A 604 25.81 10.16 0.54
N GLY A 605 24.69 10.81 0.18
CA GLY A 605 23.35 10.27 0.41
C GLY A 605 23.15 8.84 -0.14
N SER A 606 23.49 8.59 -1.40
CA SER A 606 23.34 7.26 -2.02
C SER A 606 24.32 6.22 -1.45
N CYS A 607 25.57 6.62 -1.15
CA CYS A 607 26.54 5.76 -0.45
C CYS A 607 26.01 5.26 0.89
N HIS A 608 25.40 6.13 1.70
CA HIS A 608 24.81 5.71 2.98
C HIS A 608 23.71 4.67 2.77
N ARG A 609 22.86 4.85 1.75
CA ARG A 609 21.78 3.88 1.48
C ARG A 609 22.33 2.50 1.10
N SER A 610 23.28 2.46 0.16
CA SER A 610 23.90 1.21 -0.28
C SER A 610 24.69 0.53 0.84
N ALA A 611 25.43 1.31 1.64
CA ALA A 611 26.16 0.80 2.79
C ALA A 611 25.22 0.16 3.82
N VAL A 612 24.07 0.77 4.13
CA VAL A 612 23.12 0.21 5.13
C VAL A 612 22.48 -1.08 4.64
N VAL A 613 22.18 -1.19 3.34
CA VAL A 613 21.70 -2.46 2.76
C VAL A 613 22.73 -3.57 2.96
N LEU A 614 24.01 -3.31 2.64
CA LEU A 614 25.09 -4.29 2.86
C LEU A 614 25.28 -4.57 4.35
N GLN A 615 25.23 -3.54 5.20
CA GLN A 615 25.37 -3.64 6.64
C GLN A 615 24.36 -4.64 7.23
N ARG A 616 23.08 -4.52 6.86
CA ARG A 616 22.02 -5.41 7.33
C ARG A 616 22.24 -6.86 6.86
N LEU A 617 22.67 -7.06 5.61
CA LEU A 617 22.96 -8.40 5.08
C LEU A 617 24.12 -9.07 5.82
N VAL A 618 25.19 -8.33 6.11
CA VAL A 618 26.35 -8.83 6.85
C VAL A 618 25.98 -9.21 8.29
N GLU A 619 25.13 -8.42 8.95
CA GLU A 619 24.64 -8.74 10.31
C GLU A 619 23.70 -9.94 10.32
N GLN A 620 22.87 -10.10 9.27
CA GLN A 620 22.05 -11.30 9.09
C GLN A 620 22.88 -12.58 8.93
N ALA A 621 24.08 -12.47 8.35
CA ALA A 621 25.04 -13.56 8.25
C ALA A 621 25.82 -13.81 9.55
N GLY A 622 25.55 -13.05 10.62
CA GLY A 622 26.18 -13.22 11.93
C GLY A 622 27.50 -12.47 12.11
N ILE A 623 27.89 -11.59 11.18
CA ILE A 623 29.10 -10.77 11.31
C ILE A 623 28.70 -9.36 11.79
N PRO A 624 29.16 -8.91 12.98
CA PRO A 624 28.82 -7.59 13.51
C PRO A 624 29.43 -6.46 12.67
N THR A 625 28.68 -5.37 12.55
CA THR A 625 29.06 -4.24 11.71
C THR A 625 28.80 -2.88 12.35
N VAL A 626 29.47 -1.86 11.86
CA VAL A 626 29.22 -0.45 12.19
C VAL A 626 29.42 0.42 10.96
N ILE A 627 28.55 1.41 10.73
CA ILE A 627 28.75 2.43 9.70
C ILE A 627 29.27 3.72 10.30
N ILE A 628 30.34 4.29 9.73
CA ILE A 628 30.78 5.66 9.98
C ILE A 628 30.06 6.57 8.99
N ALA A 629 29.26 7.50 9.51
CA ALA A 629 28.27 8.24 8.73
C ALA A 629 28.31 9.75 8.99
N SER A 630 28.57 10.53 7.94
CA SER A 630 28.37 11.99 7.91
C SER A 630 26.90 12.37 7.72
N LEU A 631 26.06 11.43 7.23
CA LEU A 631 24.61 11.58 7.11
C LEU A 631 23.88 10.54 7.99
N PRO A 632 24.00 10.63 9.32
CA PRO A 632 23.48 9.62 10.24
C PRO A 632 21.94 9.45 10.17
N ALA A 633 21.21 10.50 9.80
CA ALA A 633 19.76 10.41 9.61
C ALA A 633 19.37 9.46 8.46
N VAL A 634 20.14 9.46 7.36
CA VAL A 634 19.91 8.55 6.23
C VAL A 634 20.20 7.10 6.63
N ALA A 635 21.27 6.87 7.41
CA ALA A 635 21.60 5.55 7.92
C ALA A 635 20.53 5.02 8.90
N ALA A 636 20.05 5.87 9.81
CA ALA A 636 19.01 5.52 10.76
C ALA A 636 17.68 5.18 10.07
N GLN A 637 17.27 6.00 9.09
CA GLN A 637 16.03 5.78 8.33
C GLN A 637 15.98 4.41 7.61
N LEU A 638 17.14 3.87 7.23
CA LEU A 638 17.24 2.55 6.58
C LEU A 638 17.48 1.40 7.56
N GLY A 639 17.41 1.67 8.86
CA GLY A 639 17.59 0.66 9.90
C GLY A 639 19.03 0.14 9.96
N ALA A 640 20.02 1.03 10.01
CA ALA A 640 21.40 0.65 10.30
C ALA A 640 21.52 0.02 11.69
N PRO A 641 22.14 -1.17 11.83
CA PRO A 641 22.38 -1.82 13.12
C PRO A 641 23.18 -0.98 14.12
N ARG A 642 24.26 -0.34 13.67
CA ARG A 642 25.12 0.54 14.49
C ARG A 642 25.65 1.71 13.68
N ILE A 643 25.60 2.93 14.22
CA ILE A 643 25.99 4.16 13.55
C ILE A 643 27.01 4.95 14.39
N ALA A 644 28.21 5.15 13.86
CA ALA A 644 29.15 6.16 14.34
C ALA A 644 28.91 7.47 13.56
N ALA A 645 28.16 8.38 14.17
CA ALA A 645 27.73 9.63 13.56
C ALA A 645 28.79 10.71 13.73
N THR A 646 29.22 11.30 12.62
CA THR A 646 30.20 12.40 12.57
C THR A 646 29.57 13.69 12.05
N ASP A 647 30.04 14.85 12.55
CA ASP A 647 29.66 16.18 12.06
C ASP A 647 30.75 16.69 11.10
N THR A 648 30.85 16.03 9.93
CA THR A 648 31.85 16.29 8.90
C THR A 648 31.20 16.44 7.52
N PRO A 649 31.83 17.14 6.56
CA PRO A 649 31.29 17.25 5.20
C PRO A 649 31.25 15.88 4.51
N MET A 650 30.35 15.78 3.52
CA MET A 650 30.34 14.65 2.59
C MET A 650 31.71 14.51 1.92
N GLY A 651 32.24 13.29 1.88
CA GLY A 651 33.60 13.04 1.40
C GLY A 651 34.69 13.02 2.48
N ALA A 652 34.37 13.33 3.75
CA ALA A 652 35.34 13.35 4.84
C ALA A 652 34.78 12.71 6.13
N ALA A 653 34.18 11.52 6.01
CA ALA A 653 33.45 10.88 7.12
C ALA A 653 34.30 10.67 8.39
N LEU A 654 35.62 10.47 8.24
CA LEU A 654 36.55 10.31 9.36
C LEU A 654 37.22 11.62 9.85
N GLY A 655 36.98 12.76 9.20
CA GLY A 655 37.56 14.04 9.58
C GLY A 655 38.43 14.68 8.51
N ALA A 656 39.17 15.71 8.91
CA ALA A 656 40.03 16.50 8.02
C ALA A 656 41.21 15.67 7.47
N PRO A 657 41.70 16.00 6.25
CA PRO A 657 42.88 15.35 5.69
C PRO A 657 44.10 15.56 6.59
N HIS A 658 44.85 14.47 6.82
CA HIS A 658 46.03 14.38 7.68
C HIS A 658 45.80 14.65 9.19
N ASP A 659 44.56 14.88 9.65
CA ASP A 659 44.25 14.90 11.08
C ASP A 659 44.16 13.46 11.62
N THR A 660 45.33 12.85 11.77
CA THR A 660 45.50 11.47 12.26
C THR A 660 44.80 11.27 13.61
N ALA A 661 44.82 12.28 14.49
CA ALA A 661 44.23 12.17 15.81
C ALA A 661 42.70 12.12 15.74
N GLN A 662 42.07 12.93 14.88
CA GLN A 662 40.63 12.90 14.63
C GLN A 662 40.21 11.56 14.01
N GLN A 663 40.88 11.13 12.94
CA GLN A 663 40.55 9.89 12.23
C GLN A 663 40.63 8.67 13.15
N ARG A 664 41.67 8.60 14.00
CA ARG A 664 41.82 7.51 14.99
C ARG A 664 40.71 7.52 16.02
N ARG A 665 40.30 8.68 16.54
CA ARG A 665 39.20 8.78 17.51
C ARG A 665 37.86 8.34 16.91
N VAL A 666 37.55 8.80 15.69
CA VAL A 666 36.32 8.39 14.99
C VAL A 666 36.31 6.87 14.77
N LEU A 667 37.42 6.31 14.28
CA LEU A 667 37.52 4.87 14.05
C LEU A 667 37.42 4.06 15.34
N THR A 668 38.11 4.50 16.41
CA THR A 668 38.05 3.85 17.73
C THR A 668 36.62 3.85 18.27
N ALA A 669 35.92 4.97 18.20
CA ALA A 669 34.55 5.06 18.69
C ALA A 669 33.56 4.22 17.87
N ALA A 670 33.81 4.04 16.57
CA ALA A 670 33.06 3.11 15.73
C ALA A 670 33.32 1.65 16.16
N LEU A 671 34.57 1.29 16.42
CA LEU A 671 34.93 -0.04 16.93
C LEU A 671 34.34 -0.31 18.31
N ASP A 672 34.34 0.67 19.20
CA ASP A 672 33.72 0.56 20.54
C ASP A 672 32.22 0.28 20.47
N LEU A 673 31.52 0.78 19.43
CA LEU A 673 30.11 0.45 19.20
C LEU A 673 29.88 -1.04 18.90
N LEU A 674 30.82 -1.73 18.27
CA LEU A 674 30.72 -3.18 18.03
C LEU A 674 30.66 -3.97 19.34
N VAL A 675 31.25 -3.43 20.40
CA VAL A 675 31.32 -4.07 21.73
C VAL A 675 30.16 -3.65 22.62
N ARG A 676 29.85 -2.35 22.69
CA ARG A 676 28.96 -1.80 23.70
C ARG A 676 27.48 -1.74 23.31
N ALA A 677 27.16 -1.86 22.02
CA ALA A 677 25.78 -1.80 21.56
C ALA A 677 25.08 -3.15 21.82
N ASP A 678 24.11 -3.13 22.72
CA ASP A 678 23.21 -4.23 23.10
C ASP A 678 21.87 -4.18 22.34
N GLU A 679 21.55 -3.06 21.71
CA GLU A 679 20.35 -2.86 20.89
C GLU A 679 20.67 -2.38 19.48
N ALA A 680 19.84 -2.77 18.52
CA ALA A 680 19.96 -2.37 17.13
C ALA A 680 19.55 -0.90 16.95
N GLY A 681 20.21 -0.19 16.04
CA GLY A 681 20.03 1.25 15.85
C GLY A 681 20.89 2.11 16.79
N ALA A 682 21.84 1.52 17.51
CA ALA A 682 22.72 2.26 18.42
C ALA A 682 23.52 3.35 17.69
N VAL A 683 23.46 4.59 18.19
CA VAL A 683 24.15 5.75 17.62
C VAL A 683 25.19 6.31 18.58
N ALA A 684 26.47 6.31 18.17
CA ALA A 684 27.51 7.11 18.81
C ALA A 684 27.61 8.45 18.09
N ARG A 685 27.22 9.54 18.75
CA ARG A 685 27.44 10.90 18.22
C ARG A 685 28.80 11.41 18.66
N LEU A 686 29.66 11.68 17.69
CA LEU A 686 31.03 12.11 17.94
C LEU A 686 31.09 13.65 18.00
N PRO A 687 31.75 14.24 19.02
CA PRO A 687 31.79 15.69 19.22
C PRO A 687 32.66 16.43 18.19
N GLU A 688 33.46 15.71 17.41
CA GLU A 688 34.36 16.26 16.41
C GLU A 688 33.59 16.94 15.26
N ARG A 689 33.98 18.18 14.97
CA ARG A 689 33.45 18.95 13.85
C ARG A 689 34.55 19.22 12.84
N TYR A 690 34.26 18.99 11.57
CA TYR A 690 35.07 19.46 10.47
C TYR A 690 34.16 20.17 9.46
N ARG A 691 34.63 21.27 8.88
CA ARG A 691 33.94 21.99 7.81
C ARG A 691 34.99 22.30 6.74
N SER A 692 34.75 21.82 5.53
CA SER A 692 35.57 22.04 4.32
C SER A 692 35.54 23.50 3.88
#